data_AF-A0A819EN68-F1
#
_entry.id   AF-A0A819EN68-F1
#
_cell.length_a   1.000
_cell.length_b   1.000
_cell.length_c   1.000
_cell.angle_alpha   90.00
_cell.angle_beta   90.00
_cell.angle_gamma   90.00
#
_symmetry.space_group_name_H-M   'P 1'
#
loop_
_entity.id
_entity.type
_entity.pdbx_description
1 polymer ?
#
loop_
_entity_poly.entity_id
_entity_poly.type
_entity_poly.pdbx_seq_one_letter_code
_entity_poly.pdbx_strand_id
1 'polypeptide(L)'
;MTVDSVIIWLDQTYDDVAAVAKAKTGAAIHVALCKVDPYLVTFRDSNKCIDYITDITENETKKVLIISSEKTISLPVNTLLQLSEELLQIASVYILILNDTTEKPLEKTTKVHGVYAHLKALCNQLYQLPYISRKRRERVVHTDFTVTSLPYVANSPSTLPDTITSTTSQTTIPPASDMQSHKRQEAEFMYAQFLRDILIKIESGEQEMVEFCRQKYADDQRQMNAIGEFEEYYDACNAIFWYTRDIFLYRLLNKAHREQDVETLYSLRYFSKDLHLQLKERHATQQATPSLNDAVAAIAVETVYRGQLMDTEEFDKKIRYNKGGFFSVSGFLSTTMHENLAILYAGDRSGGRTDGSVNVQSVLFSINIDKSVNKFPYANISKESAFEEDEGEILFSMGAVFQILSVELDSSAGVWRVNLKLTAEEDDELRKLTEHIKEYIVLADPLRSLAKLMLEMAKYGLAEKYYQLALQDPKIFNNLENVGGVYNNLGLIYDEVGEREKALEHFEKSLRITLKCKAATDLALAPIYNNIASTYFAQGNLEKALFNFNQALDIEMKALVPDNREIALCCNNIGQVYFAQKNYSKAFLWYAKCLEIQLKLLPKNHPHIATTYGNLAALFYARSEYDRAVRYFNKTLEIQVISLPAHHPWLATTYDNLAWALYKDGKLKEALECMNKALEIYLKICPTDHEDPARVQKWIAHVEVEIGTKDAENSS
;
A
#
# COMPACT_ATOMS: atom_id res chain seq x y z
N MET A 1 -38.78 28.82 -11.07
CA MET A 1 -39.02 29.42 -9.74
C MET A 1 -38.23 28.62 -8.73
N THR A 2 -37.30 29.31 -8.09
CA THR A 2 -36.65 28.97 -6.82
C THR A 2 -37.70 28.66 -5.75
N VAL A 3 -37.49 27.61 -4.94
CA VAL A 3 -37.51 27.66 -3.47
C VAL A 3 -36.70 26.45 -2.96
N ASP A 4 -35.56 26.81 -2.37
CA ASP A 4 -34.88 26.28 -1.18
C ASP A 4 -35.52 25.10 -0.41
N SER A 5 -34.69 24.08 -0.23
CA SER A 5 -34.53 23.20 0.95
C SER A 5 -35.67 23.06 1.98
N VAL A 6 -36.06 21.81 2.28
CA VAL A 6 -36.27 21.34 3.66
C VAL A 6 -35.74 19.90 3.81
N ILE A 7 -34.72 19.78 4.65
CA ILE A 7 -34.18 18.56 5.28
C ILE A 7 -35.07 18.26 6.50
N ILE A 8 -35.52 17.01 6.68
CA ILE A 8 -35.75 16.43 8.02
C ILE A 8 -35.36 14.94 8.00
N TRP A 9 -34.41 14.64 8.90
CA TRP A 9 -33.88 13.34 9.35
C TRP A 9 -34.91 12.44 10.04
N LEU A 10 -34.54 11.17 10.23
CA LEU A 10 -34.69 10.52 11.54
C LEU A 10 -33.66 9.38 11.70
N ASP A 11 -32.68 9.66 12.54
CA ASP A 11 -32.05 8.73 13.47
C ASP A 11 -33.09 8.38 14.58
N GLN A 12 -33.01 7.17 15.12
CA GLN A 12 -32.96 6.86 16.56
C GLN A 12 -33.52 5.47 16.87
N THR A 13 -32.61 4.63 17.38
CA THR A 13 -32.86 3.59 18.36
C THR A 13 -33.87 4.05 19.42
N TYR A 14 -34.91 3.27 19.75
CA TYR A 14 -35.46 3.21 21.13
C TYR A 14 -36.37 2.00 21.39
N ASP A 15 -36.11 1.40 22.55
CA ASP A 15 -36.88 0.42 23.30
C ASP A 15 -38.20 1.01 23.86
N ASP A 16 -39.34 0.93 23.15
CA ASP A 16 -40.67 0.84 23.79
C ASP A 16 -41.79 0.57 22.77
N VAL A 17 -42.55 -0.52 22.93
CA VAL A 17 -43.48 -1.06 21.90
C VAL A 17 -44.86 -0.36 21.90
N ALA A 18 -45.11 0.62 22.76
CA ALA A 18 -46.48 1.13 22.97
C ALA A 18 -46.86 2.45 22.23
N ALA A 19 -45.94 3.17 21.59
CA ALA A 19 -46.22 4.55 21.12
C ALA A 19 -46.48 4.74 19.61
N VAL A 20 -46.39 3.72 18.76
CA VAL A 20 -46.35 3.89 17.28
C VAL A 20 -47.72 4.00 16.59
N ALA A 21 -48.84 3.92 17.31
CA ALA A 21 -50.17 3.84 16.67
C ALA A 21 -50.70 5.12 15.98
N LYS A 22 -49.91 6.18 15.71
CA LYS A 22 -50.48 7.48 15.30
C LYS A 22 -49.82 8.36 14.24
N ALA A 23 -48.84 7.91 13.45
CA ALA A 23 -48.32 8.74 12.35
C ALA A 23 -48.53 8.10 10.96
N LYS A 24 -49.38 8.75 10.15
CA LYS A 24 -49.62 8.44 8.73
C LYS A 24 -48.74 9.30 7.82
N THR A 25 -48.14 8.62 6.84
CA THR A 25 -47.85 9.01 5.43
C THR A 25 -46.76 10.05 5.09
N GLY A 26 -45.71 9.53 4.41
CA GLY A 26 -45.02 10.10 3.23
C GLY A 26 -43.73 10.89 3.51
N ALA A 27 -42.54 10.63 2.94
CA ALA A 27 -42.06 9.71 1.91
C ALA A 27 -40.55 9.43 2.12
N ALA A 28 -40.09 8.18 1.96
CA ALA A 28 -38.67 7.75 2.05
C ALA A 28 -38.37 6.75 0.92
N ILE A 29 -37.13 6.70 0.39
CA ILE A 29 -36.75 5.61 -0.55
C ILE A 29 -35.31 5.10 -0.33
N HIS A 30 -35.17 4.05 0.49
CA HIS A 30 -34.08 3.09 0.42
C HIS A 30 -34.50 1.94 -0.52
N VAL A 31 -33.63 1.50 -1.44
CA VAL A 31 -33.91 0.30 -2.25
C VAL A 31 -33.28 -0.91 -1.57
N ALA A 32 -34.12 -1.80 -1.06
CA ALA A 32 -33.70 -3.08 -0.50
C ALA A 32 -34.05 -4.21 -1.49
N LEU A 33 -33.05 -5.03 -1.84
CA LEU A 33 -33.22 -6.24 -2.63
C LEU A 33 -33.31 -7.43 -1.69
N CYS A 34 -34.46 -8.09 -1.68
CA CYS A 34 -34.75 -9.26 -0.87
C CYS A 34 -34.91 -10.47 -1.79
N LYS A 35 -34.02 -11.45 -1.68
CA LYS A 35 -34.16 -12.72 -2.41
C LYS A 35 -34.68 -13.79 -1.45
N VAL A 36 -35.91 -14.22 -1.67
CA VAL A 36 -36.60 -15.27 -0.90
C VAL A 36 -36.89 -16.41 -1.85
N ASP A 37 -36.18 -17.52 -1.72
CA ASP A 37 -36.15 -18.59 -2.73
C ASP A 37 -37.55 -19.00 -3.26
N PRO A 38 -37.88 -18.90 -4.57
CA PRO A 38 -37.08 -18.46 -5.74
C PRO A 38 -37.33 -17.01 -6.25
N TYR A 39 -37.97 -16.15 -5.46
CA TYR A 39 -38.41 -14.82 -5.86
C TYR A 39 -37.42 -13.72 -5.44
N LEU A 40 -37.11 -12.81 -6.37
CA LEU A 40 -36.44 -11.56 -6.06
C LEU A 40 -37.50 -10.47 -5.91
N VAL A 41 -37.57 -9.87 -4.73
CA VAL A 41 -38.51 -8.81 -4.41
C VAL A 41 -37.71 -7.54 -4.12
N THR A 42 -38.09 -6.45 -4.78
CA THR A 42 -37.47 -5.14 -4.59
C THR A 42 -38.41 -4.25 -3.81
N PHE A 43 -37.90 -3.69 -2.72
CA PHE A 43 -38.65 -2.77 -1.88
C PHE A 43 -38.08 -1.38 -2.06
N ARG A 44 -38.98 -0.41 -2.20
CA ARG A 44 -38.64 1.02 -2.18
C ARG A 44 -38.50 1.56 -0.75
N ASP A 45 -38.74 0.74 0.25
CA ASP A 45 -38.76 1.12 1.66
C ASP A 45 -38.18 -0.05 2.46
N SER A 46 -37.11 0.20 3.21
CA SER A 46 -36.41 -0.82 4.00
C SER A 46 -37.30 -1.39 5.09
N ASN A 47 -38.21 -0.60 5.67
CA ASN A 47 -39.13 -1.08 6.71
C ASN A 47 -40.15 -2.05 6.11
N LYS A 48 -40.63 -1.80 4.88
CA LYS A 48 -41.51 -2.75 4.17
C LYS A 48 -40.81 -4.04 3.76
N CYS A 49 -39.50 -3.97 3.51
CA CYS A 49 -38.69 -5.16 3.30
C CYS A 49 -38.61 -5.99 4.59
N ILE A 50 -38.39 -5.33 5.73
CA ILE A 50 -38.35 -5.97 7.04
C ILE A 50 -39.72 -6.57 7.38
N ASP A 51 -40.81 -5.81 7.24
CA ASP A 51 -42.19 -6.28 7.46
C ASP A 51 -42.50 -7.52 6.61
N TYR A 52 -42.14 -7.47 5.32
CA TYR A 52 -42.30 -8.60 4.40
C TYR A 52 -41.50 -9.84 4.82
N ILE A 53 -40.34 -9.67 5.44
CA ILE A 53 -39.49 -10.77 5.91
C ILE A 53 -40.03 -11.35 7.21
N THR A 54 -40.48 -10.50 8.14
CA THR A 54 -41.10 -10.92 9.41
C THR A 54 -42.42 -11.65 9.20
N ASP A 55 -43.14 -11.36 8.11
CA ASP A 55 -44.38 -12.06 7.74
C ASP A 55 -44.13 -13.41 7.02
N ILE A 56 -42.88 -13.80 6.77
CA ILE A 56 -42.54 -15.15 6.27
C ILE A 56 -42.74 -16.14 7.42
N THR A 57 -43.91 -16.77 7.46
CA THR A 57 -44.31 -17.72 8.50
C THR A 57 -43.34 -18.90 8.67
N GLU A 58 -43.14 -19.35 9.91
CA GLU A 58 -42.19 -20.40 10.36
C GLU A 58 -42.25 -21.74 9.59
N ASN A 59 -43.32 -22.03 8.85
CA ASN A 59 -43.51 -23.30 8.14
C ASN A 59 -42.90 -23.36 6.73
N GLU A 60 -42.16 -22.33 6.31
CA GLU A 60 -41.44 -22.34 5.03
C GLU A 60 -39.96 -22.07 5.27
N THR A 61 -39.10 -23.09 5.13
CA THR A 61 -37.64 -22.90 5.09
C THR A 61 -37.28 -22.01 3.90
N LYS A 62 -37.16 -20.71 4.15
CA LYS A 62 -36.83 -19.68 3.16
C LYS A 62 -35.59 -18.94 3.63
N LYS A 63 -34.54 -18.96 2.79
CA LYS A 63 -33.31 -18.18 3.01
C LYS A 63 -33.50 -16.80 2.39
N VAL A 64 -33.17 -15.76 3.14
CA VAL A 64 -33.39 -14.36 2.77
C VAL A 64 -32.05 -13.63 2.64
N LEU A 65 -31.77 -13.09 1.47
CA LEU A 65 -30.59 -12.23 1.22
C LEU A 65 -31.06 -10.79 1.09
N ILE A 66 -30.46 -9.87 1.86
CA ILE A 66 -30.76 -8.43 1.81
C ILE A 66 -29.53 -7.64 1.38
N ILE A 67 -29.68 -6.83 0.33
CA ILE A 67 -28.67 -5.88 -0.14
C ILE A 67 -29.27 -4.47 -0.07
N SER A 68 -28.64 -3.56 0.69
CA SER A 68 -29.02 -2.14 0.76
C SER A 68 -27.94 -1.25 0.14
N SER A 69 -28.34 -0.22 -0.59
CA SER A 69 -27.45 0.81 -1.17
C SER A 69 -27.93 2.21 -0.82
N GLU A 70 -26.99 3.12 -0.56
CA GLU A 70 -27.24 4.51 -0.15
C GLU A 70 -27.27 5.52 -1.32
N LYS A 71 -26.96 5.11 -2.56
CA LYS A 71 -27.02 6.01 -3.73
C LYS A 71 -28.41 6.01 -4.38
N THR A 72 -29.01 7.19 -4.48
CA THR A 72 -30.26 7.47 -5.21
C THR A 72 -30.03 7.42 -6.72
N ILE A 73 -30.57 6.41 -7.40
CA ILE A 73 -30.90 6.53 -8.83
C ILE A 73 -32.28 5.92 -9.07
N SER A 74 -33.24 6.76 -9.46
CA SER A 74 -34.56 6.31 -9.90
C SER A 74 -34.43 5.71 -11.31
N LEU A 75 -34.22 4.39 -11.41
CA LEU A 75 -34.16 3.70 -12.69
C LEU A 75 -34.92 2.36 -12.67
N PRO A 76 -35.41 1.89 -13.84
CA PRO A 76 -36.06 0.58 -13.98
C PRO A 76 -35.15 -0.58 -13.53
N VAL A 77 -35.73 -1.66 -13.01
CA VAL A 77 -35.04 -2.84 -12.45
C VAL A 77 -33.98 -3.42 -13.39
N ASN A 78 -34.22 -3.40 -14.71
CA ASN A 78 -33.27 -3.89 -15.72
C ASN A 78 -32.01 -3.01 -15.82
N THR A 79 -32.11 -1.72 -15.53
CA THR A 79 -30.98 -0.78 -15.52
C THR A 79 -30.20 -0.84 -14.19
N LEU A 80 -30.86 -1.18 -13.08
CA LEU A 80 -30.22 -1.49 -11.79
C LEU A 80 -29.36 -2.76 -11.86
N LEU A 81 -29.77 -3.76 -12.64
CA LEU A 81 -28.96 -4.95 -12.90
C LEU A 81 -27.70 -4.63 -13.74
N GLN A 82 -27.79 -3.73 -14.72
CA GLN A 82 -26.63 -3.21 -15.47
C GLN A 82 -25.72 -2.32 -14.60
N LEU A 83 -26.27 -1.44 -13.78
CA LEU A 83 -25.50 -0.59 -12.85
C LEU A 83 -24.89 -1.39 -11.68
N SER A 84 -25.45 -2.55 -11.32
CA SER A 84 -24.82 -3.48 -10.38
C SER A 84 -23.51 -4.07 -10.90
N GLU A 85 -23.28 -3.99 -12.22
CA GLU A 85 -21.99 -4.30 -12.86
C GLU A 85 -20.96 -3.16 -12.69
N GLU A 86 -21.39 -1.95 -12.34
CA GLU A 86 -20.56 -0.75 -12.14
C GLU A 86 -20.41 -0.32 -10.65
N LEU A 87 -21.14 -0.96 -9.71
CA LEU A 87 -21.02 -0.69 -8.28
C LEU A 87 -19.70 -1.25 -7.72
N LEU A 88 -18.75 -0.35 -7.46
CA LEU A 88 -17.41 -0.65 -6.95
C LEU A 88 -17.38 -1.15 -5.48
N GLN A 89 -18.40 -0.88 -4.65
CA GLN A 89 -18.44 -1.27 -3.22
C GLN A 89 -19.87 -1.52 -2.68
N ILE A 90 -20.00 -2.47 -1.75
CA ILE A 90 -21.16 -2.67 -0.85
C ILE A 90 -20.78 -2.32 0.59
N ALA A 91 -21.67 -1.65 1.31
CA ALA A 91 -21.47 -1.25 2.71
C ALA A 91 -21.69 -2.39 3.74
N SER A 92 -22.59 -3.33 3.48
CA SER A 92 -22.83 -4.52 4.33
C SER A 92 -23.69 -5.59 3.63
N VAL A 93 -23.44 -6.87 3.94
CA VAL A 93 -24.26 -8.03 3.50
C VAL A 93 -24.67 -8.82 4.73
N TYR A 94 -25.98 -9.06 4.88
CA TYR A 94 -26.54 -9.84 5.98
C TYR A 94 -27.02 -11.20 5.46
N ILE A 95 -26.59 -12.28 6.10
CA ILE A 95 -27.06 -13.64 5.83
C ILE A 95 -27.81 -14.14 7.05
N LEU A 96 -29.12 -14.37 6.90
CA LEU A 96 -29.95 -15.03 7.92
C LEU A 96 -30.08 -16.53 7.59
N ILE A 97 -29.75 -17.39 8.55
CA ILE A 97 -29.97 -18.84 8.46
C ILE A 97 -30.99 -19.24 9.54
N LEU A 98 -32.20 -19.59 9.12
CA LEU A 98 -33.22 -20.16 10.00
C LEU A 98 -33.06 -21.68 10.01
N ASN A 99 -32.89 -22.29 11.20
CA ASN A 99 -32.83 -23.74 11.38
C ASN A 99 -34.16 -24.30 11.87
N ASP A 100 -34.47 -25.51 11.40
CA ASP A 100 -35.79 -26.12 11.39
C ASP A 100 -36.12 -27.00 12.62
N THR A 101 -35.52 -26.73 13.78
CA THR A 101 -35.73 -27.60 14.96
C THR A 101 -36.04 -26.81 16.22
N THR A 102 -37.27 -27.04 16.68
CA THR A 102 -37.97 -26.55 17.85
C THR A 102 -37.13 -26.56 19.14
N GLU A 103 -37.03 -25.37 19.76
CA GLU A 103 -37.36 -25.07 21.18
C GLU A 103 -36.56 -23.90 21.78
N LYS A 104 -35.61 -23.29 21.04
CA LYS A 104 -35.08 -21.95 21.34
C LYS A 104 -34.70 -21.23 20.04
N PRO A 105 -35.11 -19.96 19.82
CA PRO A 105 -34.65 -19.19 18.67
C PRO A 105 -33.15 -18.96 18.83
N LEU A 106 -32.34 -19.58 17.98
CA LEU A 106 -30.91 -19.30 17.92
C LEU A 106 -30.71 -18.11 16.97
N GLU A 107 -30.52 -16.92 17.56
CA GLU A 107 -30.12 -15.67 16.92
C GLU A 107 -28.69 -15.76 16.39
N LYS A 108 -28.47 -16.41 15.23
CA LYS A 108 -27.18 -16.31 14.53
C LYS A 108 -27.30 -15.50 13.26
N THR A 109 -27.12 -14.19 13.40
CA THR A 109 -26.83 -13.25 12.32
C THR A 109 -25.33 -13.23 12.08
N THR A 110 -24.83 -14.01 11.13
CA THR A 110 -23.42 -13.88 10.73
C THR A 110 -23.28 -12.69 9.76
N LYS A 111 -22.78 -11.57 10.27
CA LYS A 111 -22.42 -10.40 9.44
C LYS A 111 -21.10 -10.71 8.72
N VAL A 112 -21.13 -10.77 7.40
CA VAL A 112 -19.90 -11.00 6.63
C VAL A 112 -19.16 -9.67 6.47
N HIS A 113 -18.13 -9.44 7.30
CA HIS A 113 -17.31 -8.23 7.23
C HIS A 113 -16.39 -8.25 6.00
N GLY A 114 -16.41 -7.18 5.20
CA GLY A 114 -15.53 -7.00 4.05
C GLY A 114 -15.92 -5.80 3.20
N VAL A 115 -14.94 -5.20 2.51
CA VAL A 115 -15.19 -4.30 1.39
C VAL A 115 -15.27 -5.18 0.15
N TYR A 116 -16.48 -5.44 -0.35
CA TYR A 116 -16.67 -6.30 -1.51
C TYR A 116 -16.67 -5.47 -2.79
N ALA A 117 -15.67 -5.72 -3.64
CA ALA A 117 -15.72 -5.36 -5.06
C ALA A 117 -16.36 -6.51 -5.85
N HIS A 118 -16.97 -6.21 -7.00
CA HIS A 118 -17.54 -7.20 -7.94
C HIS A 118 -18.80 -7.95 -7.46
N LEU A 119 -19.87 -7.20 -7.20
CA LEU A 119 -21.24 -7.65 -6.80
C LEU A 119 -21.73 -8.93 -7.49
N LYS A 120 -21.46 -9.04 -8.78
CA LYS A 120 -21.91 -10.13 -9.65
C LYS A 120 -21.29 -11.47 -9.24
N ALA A 121 -20.05 -11.49 -8.75
CA ALA A 121 -19.39 -12.71 -8.27
C ALA A 121 -20.02 -13.17 -6.95
N LEU A 122 -20.24 -12.25 -6.01
CA LEU A 122 -20.87 -12.54 -4.71
C LEU A 122 -22.30 -13.08 -4.86
N CYS A 123 -23.14 -12.42 -5.68
CA CYS A 123 -24.51 -12.87 -5.95
C CYS A 123 -24.57 -14.24 -6.64
N ASN A 124 -23.60 -14.55 -7.50
CA ASN A 124 -23.52 -15.85 -8.18
C ASN A 124 -22.96 -16.95 -7.27
N GLN A 125 -22.03 -16.64 -6.35
CA GLN A 125 -21.51 -17.58 -5.35
C GLN A 125 -22.60 -18.01 -4.36
N LEU A 126 -23.43 -17.06 -3.90
CA LEU A 126 -24.60 -17.36 -3.06
C LEU A 126 -25.63 -18.26 -3.77
N TYR A 127 -25.67 -18.24 -5.11
CA TYR A 127 -26.57 -19.05 -5.93
C TYR A 127 -26.10 -20.51 -6.11
N GLN A 128 -24.82 -20.82 -5.85
CA GLN A 128 -24.23 -22.14 -6.08
C GLN A 128 -24.05 -22.98 -4.81
N LEU A 129 -24.48 -22.48 -3.65
CA LEU A 129 -24.33 -23.19 -2.39
C LEU A 129 -25.11 -24.53 -2.39
N PRO A 130 -24.55 -25.61 -1.81
CA PRO A 130 -24.98 -27.00 -2.03
C PRO A 130 -26.35 -27.39 -1.45
N TYR A 131 -27.05 -26.48 -0.79
CA TYR A 131 -28.35 -26.72 -0.15
C TYR A 131 -29.56 -26.53 -1.08
N ILE A 132 -29.35 -26.21 -2.37
CA ILE A 132 -30.42 -26.02 -3.35
C ILE A 132 -30.68 -27.37 -4.08
N SER A 133 -31.76 -28.06 -3.72
CA SER A 133 -32.06 -29.38 -4.30
C SER A 133 -32.31 -29.32 -5.82
N ARG A 134 -31.76 -30.31 -6.54
CA ARG A 134 -31.71 -30.41 -8.02
C ARG A 134 -33.08 -30.49 -8.73
N LYS A 135 -34.19 -30.63 -8.00
CA LYS A 135 -35.54 -30.92 -8.54
C LYS A 135 -36.41 -29.70 -8.89
N ARG A 136 -35.98 -28.46 -8.63
CA ARG A 136 -36.79 -27.24 -8.90
C ARG A 136 -36.37 -26.42 -10.12
N ARG A 137 -35.44 -26.90 -10.96
CA ARG A 137 -34.95 -26.18 -12.15
C ARG A 137 -35.96 -26.07 -13.32
N GLU A 138 -37.07 -26.80 -13.32
CA GLU A 138 -37.92 -26.97 -14.52
C GLU A 138 -39.25 -26.18 -14.53
N ARG A 139 -39.47 -25.23 -13.62
CA ARG A 139 -40.68 -24.38 -13.67
C ARG A 139 -40.34 -22.90 -13.54
N VAL A 140 -39.91 -22.32 -14.65
CA VAL A 140 -39.97 -20.86 -14.85
C VAL A 140 -40.93 -20.63 -16.01
N VAL A 141 -42.15 -20.20 -15.69
CA VAL A 141 -43.11 -19.68 -16.65
C VAL A 141 -42.79 -18.19 -16.83
N HIS A 142 -42.49 -17.79 -18.06
CA HIS A 142 -42.38 -16.39 -18.46
C HIS A 142 -43.77 -15.85 -18.82
N THR A 143 -44.16 -14.74 -18.18
CA THR A 143 -45.24 -13.82 -18.59
C THR A 143 -44.87 -12.45 -18.04
N ASP A 144 -44.84 -11.32 -18.72
CA ASP A 144 -45.04 -10.91 -20.10
C ASP A 144 -44.30 -9.57 -20.22
N PHE A 145 -43.50 -9.31 -21.25
CA PHE A 145 -43.30 -7.96 -21.82
C PHE A 145 -42.87 -8.07 -23.28
N THR A 146 -43.46 -7.19 -24.10
CA THR A 146 -43.55 -7.27 -25.56
C THR A 146 -42.23 -7.03 -26.29
N VAL A 147 -42.00 -7.87 -27.31
CA VAL A 147 -40.91 -7.82 -28.28
C VAL A 147 -41.25 -6.84 -29.41
N THR A 148 -40.33 -5.94 -29.73
CA THR A 148 -40.19 -5.41 -31.09
C THR A 148 -38.75 -5.65 -31.55
N SER A 149 -38.62 -6.47 -32.59
CA SER A 149 -37.37 -6.96 -33.18
C SER A 149 -36.93 -6.08 -34.36
N LEU A 150 -35.61 -5.90 -34.53
CA LEU A 150 -34.95 -5.69 -35.83
C LEU A 150 -33.58 -6.42 -35.83
N PRO A 151 -33.03 -6.82 -37.00
CA PRO A 151 -32.27 -8.05 -37.15
C PRO A 151 -30.75 -7.89 -37.11
N TYR A 152 -30.13 -8.99 -36.66
CA TYR A 152 -28.71 -9.33 -36.70
C TYR A 152 -28.31 -9.83 -38.10
N VAL A 153 -27.13 -9.43 -38.60
CA VAL A 153 -26.45 -10.10 -39.72
C VAL A 153 -25.04 -10.47 -39.26
N ALA A 154 -24.78 -11.77 -39.26
CA ALA A 154 -23.49 -12.39 -39.00
C ALA A 154 -22.56 -12.29 -40.22
N ASN A 155 -21.24 -12.36 -39.99
CA ASN A 155 -20.40 -13.42 -40.55
C ASN A 155 -18.94 -13.30 -40.07
N SER A 156 -18.44 -14.39 -39.49
CA SER A 156 -17.04 -14.81 -39.54
C SER A 156 -16.80 -15.58 -40.87
N PRO A 157 -15.54 -15.88 -41.23
CA PRO A 157 -15.15 -17.29 -41.14
C PRO A 157 -13.70 -17.53 -40.70
N SER A 158 -13.54 -18.70 -40.10
CA SER A 158 -12.31 -19.39 -39.71
C SER A 158 -11.56 -19.98 -40.91
N THR A 159 -10.27 -20.29 -40.74
CA THR A 159 -9.70 -21.63 -41.00
C THR A 159 -8.23 -21.72 -40.54
N LEU A 160 -7.91 -22.80 -39.84
CA LEU A 160 -6.58 -23.35 -39.56
C LEU A 160 -6.28 -24.46 -40.58
N PRO A 161 -5.01 -24.89 -40.72
CA PRO A 161 -4.71 -26.29 -40.41
C PRO A 161 -3.36 -26.56 -39.72
N ASP A 162 -3.33 -27.64 -38.93
CA ASP A 162 -2.17 -28.31 -38.30
C ASP A 162 -1.24 -28.97 -39.36
N THR A 163 0.04 -29.36 -39.18
CA THR A 163 0.63 -30.26 -38.16
C THR A 163 2.15 -30.50 -38.44
N ILE A 164 2.91 -30.90 -37.39
CA ILE A 164 4.10 -31.82 -37.34
C ILE A 164 5.56 -31.27 -37.27
N THR A 165 6.10 -31.30 -36.03
CA THR A 165 7.42 -31.72 -35.50
C THR A 165 8.76 -31.27 -36.14
N SER A 166 9.65 -30.65 -35.36
CA SER A 166 10.69 -31.32 -34.55
C SER A 166 11.80 -30.34 -34.08
N THR A 167 12.15 -30.45 -32.79
CA THR A 167 13.46 -30.21 -32.13
C THR A 167 14.51 -29.28 -32.78
N THR A 168 14.95 -28.22 -32.08
CA THR A 168 16.23 -28.22 -31.31
C THR A 168 16.49 -26.92 -30.52
N SER A 169 16.96 -27.12 -29.28
CA SER A 169 17.79 -26.25 -28.43
C SER A 169 17.32 -24.83 -28.10
N GLN A 170 16.60 -24.77 -26.98
CA GLN A 170 16.59 -23.66 -26.03
C GLN A 170 18.01 -23.30 -25.58
N THR A 171 18.38 -22.03 -25.68
CA THR A 171 19.22 -21.37 -24.67
C THR A 171 18.37 -20.28 -24.04
N THR A 172 17.55 -20.70 -23.10
CA THR A 172 16.82 -19.85 -22.17
C THR A 172 17.82 -19.18 -21.24
N ILE A 173 17.80 -17.85 -21.21
CA ILE A 173 18.20 -17.09 -20.02
C ILE A 173 17.25 -17.57 -18.89
N PRO A 174 17.74 -17.86 -17.68
CA PRO A 174 16.85 -18.27 -16.60
C PRO A 174 15.86 -17.12 -16.33
N PRO A 175 14.62 -17.41 -15.95
CA PRO A 175 13.72 -16.37 -15.48
C PRO A 175 14.40 -15.61 -14.33
N ALA A 176 14.23 -14.29 -14.28
CA ALA A 176 14.71 -13.44 -13.21
C ALA A 176 14.49 -14.16 -11.86
N SER A 177 15.59 -14.54 -11.22
CA SER A 177 15.62 -15.48 -10.11
C SER A 177 14.63 -15.09 -9.01
N ASP A 178 13.99 -16.08 -8.40
CA ASP A 178 13.16 -16.00 -7.18
C ASP A 178 13.75 -15.07 -6.09
N MET A 179 15.08 -14.88 -6.08
CA MET A 179 15.80 -14.00 -5.17
C MET A 179 15.53 -12.49 -5.31
N GLN A 180 15.01 -11.99 -6.44
CA GLN A 180 14.75 -10.56 -6.66
C GLN A 180 13.36 -10.11 -6.15
N SER A 181 12.36 -11.00 -6.09
CA SER A 181 11.02 -10.66 -5.60
C SER A 181 10.99 -10.49 -4.08
N HIS A 182 11.73 -11.32 -3.34
CA HIS A 182 11.80 -11.29 -1.88
C HIS A 182 12.38 -9.97 -1.37
N LYS A 183 13.50 -9.55 -1.97
CA LYS A 183 14.21 -8.35 -1.53
C LYS A 183 13.49 -7.03 -1.84
N ARG A 184 12.52 -7.03 -2.75
CA ARG A 184 11.73 -5.82 -3.07
C ARG A 184 10.72 -5.48 -1.97
N GLN A 185 10.15 -6.49 -1.31
CA GLN A 185 9.19 -6.27 -0.22
C GLN A 185 9.85 -5.61 0.99
N GLU A 186 11.15 -5.83 1.14
CA GLU A 186 11.95 -5.39 2.26
C GLU A 186 12.13 -3.85 2.29
N ALA A 187 12.26 -3.18 1.14
CA ALA A 187 12.36 -1.71 1.09
C ALA A 187 11.05 -1.02 1.47
N GLU A 188 9.91 -1.42 0.90
CA GLU A 188 8.61 -0.82 1.23
C GLU A 188 8.30 -0.99 2.72
N PHE A 189 8.63 -2.15 3.28
CA PHE A 189 8.51 -2.41 4.70
C PHE A 189 9.41 -1.48 5.54
N MET A 190 10.68 -1.34 5.17
CA MET A 190 11.63 -0.46 5.86
C MET A 190 11.10 0.98 5.95
N TYR A 191 10.64 1.56 4.84
CA TYR A 191 10.10 2.93 4.84
C TYR A 191 8.77 3.05 5.61
N ALA A 192 7.90 2.03 5.54
CA ALA A 192 6.67 2.00 6.33
C ALA A 192 6.95 1.87 7.85
N GLN A 193 8.00 1.13 8.22
CA GLN A 193 8.47 1.03 9.59
C GLN A 193 9.00 2.37 10.09
N PHE A 194 9.83 3.06 9.31
CA PHE A 194 10.27 4.42 9.66
C PHE A 194 9.09 5.37 9.83
N LEU A 195 8.13 5.34 8.91
CA LEU A 195 6.93 6.19 8.96
C LEU A 195 6.21 6.01 10.30
N ARG A 196 5.88 4.77 10.66
CA ARG A 196 5.22 4.47 11.93
C ARG A 196 6.04 4.92 13.14
N ASP A 197 7.31 4.53 13.19
CA ASP A 197 8.19 4.79 14.34
C ASP A 197 8.36 6.31 14.56
N ILE A 198 8.27 7.10 13.49
CA ILE A 198 8.27 8.57 13.53
C ILE A 198 6.90 9.10 13.99
N LEU A 199 5.80 8.65 13.39
CA LEU A 199 4.45 9.15 13.67
C LEU A 199 4.06 9.01 15.15
N ILE A 200 4.37 7.88 15.79
CA ILE A 200 4.07 7.63 17.21
C ILE A 200 4.83 8.59 18.15
N LYS A 201 5.95 9.17 17.69
CA LYS A 201 6.75 10.12 18.46
C LYS A 201 6.30 11.58 18.28
N ILE A 202 5.54 11.90 17.24
CA ILE A 202 5.01 13.24 17.02
C ILE A 202 3.88 13.48 18.03
N GLU A 203 3.93 14.60 18.74
CA GLU A 203 2.86 15.00 19.65
C GLU A 203 1.57 15.35 18.88
N SER A 204 0.43 14.96 19.42
CA SER A 204 -0.89 15.18 18.84
C SER A 204 -1.95 15.16 19.93
N GLY A 205 -3.02 15.92 19.74
CA GLY A 205 -4.21 15.85 20.60
C GLY A 205 -5.35 15.12 19.91
N GLU A 206 -6.27 14.57 20.71
CA GLU A 206 -7.50 13.92 20.23
C GLU A 206 -8.34 14.85 19.33
N GLN A 207 -8.48 16.11 19.75
CA GLN A 207 -9.25 17.13 19.05
C GLN A 207 -8.79 17.37 17.61
N GLU A 208 -7.48 17.34 17.35
CA GLU A 208 -6.91 17.49 16.00
C GLU A 208 -7.37 16.34 15.08
N MET A 209 -7.37 15.11 15.62
CA MET A 209 -7.82 13.93 14.91
C MET A 209 -9.33 13.96 14.67
N VAL A 210 -10.12 14.31 15.70
CA VAL A 210 -11.59 14.40 15.60
C VAL A 210 -12.00 15.40 14.54
N GLU A 211 -11.40 16.59 14.51
CA GLU A 211 -11.67 17.62 13.51
C GLU A 211 -11.36 17.12 12.08
N PHE A 212 -10.22 16.45 11.89
CA PHE A 212 -9.90 15.82 10.61
C PHE A 212 -10.95 14.77 10.19
N CYS A 213 -11.41 13.93 11.13
CA CYS A 213 -12.42 12.93 10.84
C CYS A 213 -13.77 13.57 10.51
N ARG A 214 -14.18 14.65 11.20
CA ARG A 214 -15.39 15.42 10.89
C ARG A 214 -15.33 16.01 9.49
N GLN A 215 -14.19 16.58 9.08
CA GLN A 215 -14.01 17.10 7.74
C GLN A 215 -14.05 16.00 6.68
N LYS A 216 -13.40 14.85 6.94
CA LYS A 216 -13.35 13.72 6.00
C LYS A 216 -14.70 13.04 5.78
N TYR A 217 -15.56 13.05 6.79
CA TYR A 217 -16.88 12.43 6.78
C TYR A 217 -18.02 13.45 6.85
N ALA A 218 -17.79 14.70 6.45
CA ALA A 218 -18.79 15.78 6.56
C ALA A 218 -20.14 15.43 5.90
N ASP A 219 -20.10 14.64 4.82
CA ASP A 219 -21.27 14.20 4.07
C ASP A 219 -21.85 12.85 4.53
N ASP A 220 -21.20 12.15 5.48
CA ASP A 220 -21.62 10.85 6.01
C ASP A 220 -22.13 10.99 7.44
N GLN A 221 -23.45 11.12 7.56
CA GLN A 221 -24.08 11.38 8.85
C GLN A 221 -23.88 10.28 9.88
N ARG A 222 -23.81 9.02 9.44
CA ARG A 222 -23.59 7.88 10.33
C ARG A 222 -22.20 7.97 10.95
N GLN A 223 -21.20 8.33 10.15
CA GLN A 223 -19.85 8.53 10.65
C GLN A 223 -19.76 9.78 11.53
N MET A 224 -20.49 10.86 11.19
CA MET A 224 -20.55 12.05 12.05
C MET A 224 -21.13 11.78 13.43
N ASN A 225 -22.19 10.95 13.52
CA ASN A 225 -22.73 10.51 14.80
C ASN A 225 -21.72 9.65 15.56
N ALA A 226 -21.09 8.68 14.88
CA ALA A 226 -20.05 7.84 15.47
C ALA A 226 -18.82 8.64 15.95
N ILE A 227 -18.45 9.72 15.25
CA ILE A 227 -17.39 10.66 15.67
C ILE A 227 -17.83 11.44 16.91
N GLY A 228 -19.10 11.85 16.99
CA GLY A 228 -19.65 12.50 18.19
C GLY A 228 -19.62 11.58 19.41
N GLU A 229 -20.05 10.33 19.25
CA GLU A 229 -19.94 9.33 20.32
C GLU A 229 -18.48 9.03 20.69
N PHE A 230 -17.59 8.96 19.69
CA PHE A 230 -16.16 8.81 19.93
C PHE A 230 -15.64 9.94 20.82
N GLU A 231 -15.91 11.19 20.45
CA GLU A 231 -15.45 12.37 21.20
C GLU A 231 -16.05 12.45 22.62
N GLU A 232 -17.30 12.01 22.81
CA GLU A 232 -17.95 12.04 24.12
C GLU A 232 -17.49 10.91 25.05
N TYR A 233 -17.23 9.72 24.49
CA TYR A 233 -17.00 8.49 25.26
C TYR A 233 -15.61 7.87 25.05
N TYR A 234 -14.66 8.60 24.43
CA TYR A 234 -13.32 8.05 24.18
C TYR A 234 -12.66 7.58 25.48
N ASP A 235 -12.63 8.44 26.50
CA ASP A 235 -12.02 8.17 27.81
C ASP A 235 -12.74 7.08 28.62
N ALA A 236 -14.03 6.86 28.34
CA ALA A 236 -14.84 5.84 29.03
C ALA A 236 -14.59 4.43 28.48
N CYS A 237 -14.17 4.35 27.22
CA CYS A 237 -13.76 3.11 26.56
C CYS A 237 -12.23 3.13 26.33
N ASN A 238 -11.69 2.08 25.74
CA ASN A 238 -10.27 2.04 25.39
C ASN A 238 -10.08 2.07 23.87
N ALA A 239 -8.85 2.26 23.40
CA ALA A 239 -8.59 2.38 21.96
C ALA A 239 -8.87 1.07 21.21
N ILE A 240 -8.73 -0.06 21.90
CA ILE A 240 -9.03 -1.40 21.35
C ILE A 240 -10.52 -1.53 21.01
N PHE A 241 -11.40 -1.10 21.91
CA PHE A 241 -12.85 -1.05 21.67
C PHE A 241 -13.19 -0.22 20.43
N TRP A 242 -12.64 0.99 20.34
CA TRP A 242 -12.90 1.88 19.21
C TRP A 242 -12.31 1.39 17.89
N TYR A 243 -11.19 0.67 17.94
CA TYR A 243 -10.59 0.05 16.76
C TYR A 243 -11.41 -1.13 16.23
N THR A 244 -12.03 -1.91 17.12
CA THR A 244 -12.83 -3.09 16.75
C THR A 244 -14.27 -2.73 16.39
N ARG A 245 -14.76 -1.56 16.79
CA ARG A 245 -16.07 -1.05 16.40
C ARG A 245 -16.11 -0.75 14.89
N ASP A 246 -17.19 -1.15 14.22
CA ASP A 246 -17.40 -0.92 12.77
C ASP A 246 -17.80 0.52 12.45
N ILE A 247 -16.88 1.44 12.71
CA ILE A 247 -17.00 2.88 12.46
C ILE A 247 -15.82 3.38 11.62
N PHE A 248 -15.66 4.71 11.51
CA PHE A 248 -14.67 5.35 10.66
C PHE A 248 -13.23 4.90 10.93
N LEU A 249 -12.83 4.69 12.20
CA LEU A 249 -11.43 4.47 12.59
C LEU A 249 -10.82 3.22 11.96
N TYR A 250 -11.44 2.04 12.14
CA TYR A 250 -10.93 0.78 11.59
C TYR A 250 -10.72 0.88 10.08
N ARG A 251 -11.74 1.36 9.36
CA ARG A 251 -11.73 1.42 7.90
C ARG A 251 -10.72 2.43 7.40
N LEU A 252 -10.72 3.61 7.99
CA LEU A 252 -9.87 4.72 7.59
C LEU A 252 -8.39 4.40 7.84
N LEU A 253 -8.07 3.90 9.03
CA LEU A 253 -6.69 3.59 9.43
C LEU A 253 -6.11 2.44 8.60
N ASN A 254 -6.84 1.33 8.43
CA ASN A 254 -6.37 0.20 7.63
C ASN A 254 -6.27 0.54 6.15
N LYS A 255 -7.17 1.37 5.61
CA LYS A 255 -7.06 1.90 4.25
C LYS A 255 -5.80 2.76 4.11
N ALA A 256 -5.56 3.67 5.05
CA ALA A 256 -4.41 4.55 5.01
C ALA A 256 -3.06 3.80 5.08
N HIS A 257 -2.97 2.74 5.89
CA HIS A 257 -1.78 1.88 5.91
C HIS A 257 -1.55 1.10 4.60
N ARG A 258 -2.63 0.63 3.96
CA ARG A 258 -2.56 -0.09 2.69
C ARG A 258 -2.17 0.81 1.52
N GLU A 259 -2.68 2.04 1.50
CA GLU A 259 -2.44 3.02 0.44
C GLU A 259 -1.21 3.91 0.72
N GLN A 260 -0.57 3.75 1.87
CA GLN A 260 0.47 4.65 2.37
C GLN A 260 0.04 6.14 2.31
N ASP A 261 -1.21 6.40 2.69
CA ASP A 261 -1.78 7.75 2.83
C ASP A 261 -1.21 8.40 4.10
N VAL A 262 -0.07 9.05 3.92
CA VAL A 262 0.70 9.67 5.01
C VAL A 262 -0.09 10.78 5.69
N GLU A 263 -0.94 11.51 4.97
CA GLU A 263 -1.73 12.59 5.56
C GLU A 263 -2.78 12.04 6.52
N THR A 264 -3.52 11.02 6.09
CA THR A 264 -4.46 10.34 6.99
C THR A 264 -3.73 9.69 8.17
N LEU A 265 -2.60 9.02 7.94
CA LEU A 265 -1.81 8.41 9.03
C LEU A 265 -1.28 9.48 10.01
N TYR A 266 -0.87 10.64 9.51
CA TYR A 266 -0.47 11.77 10.34
C TYR A 266 -1.64 12.28 11.17
N SER A 267 -2.82 12.47 10.60
CA SER A 267 -4.00 12.94 11.34
C SER A 267 -4.49 11.91 12.37
N LEU A 268 -4.33 10.62 12.11
CA LEU A 268 -4.72 9.53 13.02
C LEU A 268 -3.60 9.10 13.99
N ARG A 269 -2.49 9.85 14.06
CA ARG A 269 -1.31 9.47 14.86
C ARG A 269 -1.59 9.38 16.36
N TYR A 270 -2.54 10.19 16.86
CA TYR A 270 -3.01 10.14 18.25
C TYR A 270 -3.55 8.76 18.60
N PHE A 271 -4.59 8.33 17.87
CA PHE A 271 -5.24 7.04 18.09
C PHE A 271 -4.30 5.86 17.81
N SER A 272 -3.47 5.96 16.75
CA SER A 272 -2.49 4.92 16.42
C SER A 272 -1.45 4.72 17.53
N LYS A 273 -1.02 5.81 18.17
CA LYS A 273 -0.10 5.76 19.32
C LYS A 273 -0.79 5.14 20.53
N ASP A 274 -2.00 5.58 20.85
CA ASP A 274 -2.73 5.07 22.03
C ASP A 274 -3.04 3.58 21.89
N LEU A 275 -3.57 3.15 20.74
CA LEU A 275 -3.80 1.74 20.44
C LEU A 275 -2.50 0.90 20.52
N HIS A 276 -1.38 1.43 20.00
CA HIS A 276 -0.08 0.76 20.11
C HIS A 276 0.36 0.59 21.56
N LEU A 277 0.22 1.64 22.40
CA LEU A 277 0.63 1.60 23.81
C LEU A 277 -0.24 0.64 24.62
N GLN A 278 -1.56 0.64 24.41
CA GLN A 278 -2.47 -0.28 25.09
C GLN A 278 -2.16 -1.73 24.71
N LEU A 279 -1.95 -2.04 23.43
CA LEU A 279 -1.52 -3.38 23.00
C LEU A 279 -0.18 -3.79 23.63
N LYS A 280 0.77 -2.86 23.77
CA LYS A 280 2.06 -3.11 24.40
C LYS A 280 1.93 -3.42 25.89
N GLU A 281 1.09 -2.69 26.61
CA GLU A 281 0.81 -2.94 28.03
C GLU A 281 0.12 -4.28 28.24
N ARG A 282 -0.89 -4.60 27.42
CA ARG A 282 -1.58 -5.90 27.46
C ARG A 282 -0.63 -7.04 27.15
N HIS A 283 0.19 -6.90 26.12
CA HIS A 283 1.22 -7.87 25.75
C HIS A 283 2.15 -8.17 26.94
N ALA A 284 2.68 -7.14 27.60
CA ALA A 284 3.54 -7.30 28.77
C ALA A 284 2.81 -7.99 29.94
N THR A 285 1.55 -7.62 30.18
CA THR A 285 0.73 -8.19 31.27
C THR A 285 0.48 -9.68 31.05
N GLN A 286 0.12 -10.09 29.83
CA GLN A 286 -0.10 -11.50 29.45
C GLN A 286 1.17 -12.36 29.57
N GLN A 287 2.37 -11.75 29.44
CA GLN A 287 3.64 -12.45 29.61
C GLN A 287 4.06 -12.57 31.08
N ALA A 288 3.64 -11.63 31.94
CA ALA A 288 4.08 -11.53 33.33
C ALA A 288 3.30 -12.42 34.31
N THR A 289 2.13 -12.95 33.95
CA THR A 289 1.28 -13.78 34.82
C THR A 289 1.41 -15.29 34.56
N PRO A 290 2.13 -16.01 35.43
CA PRO A 290 1.79 -17.37 35.77
C PRO A 290 1.42 -17.43 37.25
N SER A 291 0.26 -16.89 37.65
CA SER A 291 -0.26 -17.08 39.00
C SER A 291 -1.02 -18.41 39.09
N LEU A 292 -0.76 -19.17 40.15
CA LEU A 292 -1.14 -20.58 40.31
C LEU A 292 -2.66 -20.85 40.38
N ASN A 293 -3.51 -19.81 40.42
CA ASN A 293 -4.97 -19.93 40.54
C ASN A 293 -5.74 -19.58 39.25
N ASP A 294 -5.06 -19.10 38.21
CA ASP A 294 -5.66 -18.74 36.91
C ASP A 294 -5.15 -19.66 35.80
N ALA A 295 -5.14 -20.97 36.03
CA ALA A 295 -4.74 -21.98 35.04
C ALA A 295 -5.60 -21.97 33.75
N VAL A 296 -6.67 -21.17 33.70
CA VAL A 296 -7.56 -20.97 32.54
C VAL A 296 -7.21 -19.71 31.74
N ALA A 297 -6.46 -18.74 32.28
CA ALA A 297 -6.23 -17.43 31.65
C ALA A 297 -4.81 -17.19 31.12
N ALA A 298 -3.85 -18.08 31.38
CA ALA A 298 -2.57 -18.07 30.69
C ALA A 298 -2.75 -18.64 29.28
N ILE A 299 -3.15 -17.80 28.31
CA ILE A 299 -3.46 -18.30 26.98
C ILE A 299 -2.16 -18.81 26.33
N ALA A 300 -2.09 -20.13 26.16
CA ALA A 300 -1.12 -20.78 25.30
C ALA A 300 -1.55 -20.60 23.83
N VAL A 301 -1.65 -19.35 23.36
CA VAL A 301 -1.85 -19.11 21.91
C VAL A 301 -0.55 -19.49 21.22
N GLU A 302 -0.53 -20.66 20.62
CA GLU A 302 0.56 -21.11 19.77
C GLU A 302 0.32 -20.71 18.31
N THR A 303 -0.95 -20.70 17.88
CA THR A 303 -1.34 -20.42 16.50
C THR A 303 -2.58 -19.53 16.44
N VAL A 304 -2.56 -18.54 15.55
CA VAL A 304 -3.71 -17.69 15.20
C VAL A 304 -3.95 -17.71 13.70
N TYR A 305 -5.15 -17.32 13.28
CA TYR A 305 -5.60 -17.44 11.91
C TYR A 305 -6.16 -16.12 11.38
N ARG A 306 -5.98 -15.90 10.08
CA ARG A 306 -6.59 -14.79 9.35
C ARG A 306 -6.97 -15.23 7.94
N GLY A 307 -8.24 -15.10 7.60
CA GLY A 307 -8.70 -15.27 6.23
C GLY A 307 -8.86 -13.95 5.51
N GLN A 308 -8.44 -13.89 4.25
CA GLN A 308 -8.73 -12.75 3.38
C GLN A 308 -8.67 -13.13 1.90
N LEU A 309 -9.33 -12.34 1.06
CA LEU A 309 -9.11 -12.33 -0.38
C LEU A 309 -7.89 -11.48 -0.72
N MET A 310 -7.08 -11.95 -1.68
CA MET A 310 -5.88 -11.27 -2.15
C MET A 310 -5.85 -11.29 -3.68
N ASP A 311 -5.40 -10.22 -4.34
CA ASP A 311 -5.18 -10.23 -5.79
C ASP A 311 -4.16 -11.32 -6.16
N THR A 312 -4.36 -12.04 -7.27
CA THR A 312 -3.48 -13.16 -7.67
C THR A 312 -2.07 -12.69 -7.98
N GLU A 313 -1.91 -11.55 -8.64
CA GLU A 313 -0.60 -11.04 -8.97
C GLU A 313 0.12 -10.61 -7.69
N GLU A 314 -0.60 -9.98 -6.76
CA GLU A 314 -0.08 -9.66 -5.44
C GLU A 314 0.27 -10.93 -4.64
N PHE A 315 -0.61 -11.94 -4.63
CA PHE A 315 -0.39 -13.21 -3.95
C PHE A 315 0.82 -13.96 -4.52
N ASP A 316 0.95 -14.00 -5.84
CA ASP A 316 2.05 -14.69 -6.51
C ASP A 316 3.38 -13.99 -6.25
N LYS A 317 3.39 -12.65 -6.37
CA LYS A 317 4.59 -11.84 -6.09
C LYS A 317 4.99 -11.88 -4.63
N LYS A 318 4.02 -11.82 -3.71
CA LYS A 318 4.29 -11.60 -2.28
C LYS A 318 4.35 -12.87 -1.44
N ILE A 319 3.62 -13.92 -1.83
CA ILE A 319 3.36 -15.09 -0.99
C ILE A 319 3.69 -16.41 -1.72
N ARG A 320 3.01 -16.75 -2.82
CA ARG A 320 3.03 -18.10 -3.42
C ARG A 320 4.43 -18.59 -3.76
N TYR A 321 5.22 -17.74 -4.39
CA TYR A 321 6.57 -18.06 -4.81
C TYR A 321 7.63 -17.58 -3.81
N ASN A 322 7.22 -17.18 -2.60
CA ASN A 322 8.08 -16.61 -1.56
C ASN A 322 8.24 -17.53 -0.34
N LYS A 323 8.43 -18.83 -0.59
CA LYS A 323 8.68 -19.78 0.49
C LYS A 323 10.05 -19.53 1.11
N GLY A 324 10.09 -19.36 2.43
CA GLY A 324 11.30 -19.10 3.20
C GLY A 324 11.62 -17.61 3.38
N GLY A 325 10.98 -16.72 2.61
CA GLY A 325 11.10 -15.27 2.80
C GLY A 325 10.18 -14.72 3.87
N PHE A 326 10.06 -13.39 3.92
CA PHE A 326 9.32 -12.68 4.95
C PHE A 326 8.07 -11.99 4.39
N PHE A 327 7.02 -11.99 5.20
CA PHE A 327 5.78 -11.27 5.00
C PHE A 327 5.57 -10.31 6.15
N SER A 328 5.36 -9.03 5.84
CA SER A 328 5.21 -7.99 6.85
C SER A 328 3.88 -7.26 6.72
N VAL A 329 3.32 -6.84 7.85
CA VAL A 329 2.10 -6.02 7.88
C VAL A 329 2.43 -4.62 8.40
N SER A 330 2.15 -3.60 7.58
CA SER A 330 2.46 -2.20 7.91
C SER A 330 1.57 -1.63 9.01
N GLY A 331 0.29 -2.01 9.01
CA GLY A 331 -0.73 -1.60 9.98
C GLY A 331 -0.98 -2.64 11.07
N PHE A 332 -2.04 -2.43 11.84
CA PHE A 332 -2.54 -3.38 12.83
C PHE A 332 -3.10 -4.64 12.14
N LEU A 333 -2.91 -5.80 12.76
CA LEU A 333 -3.36 -7.09 12.20
C LEU A 333 -4.31 -7.78 13.16
N SER A 334 -5.60 -7.74 12.86
CA SER A 334 -6.60 -8.57 13.54
C SER A 334 -6.54 -10.01 13.05
N THR A 335 -6.56 -10.95 13.99
CA THR A 335 -6.52 -12.40 13.80
C THR A 335 -7.46 -13.07 14.81
N THR A 336 -7.78 -14.35 14.60
CA THR A 336 -8.64 -15.13 15.49
C THR A 336 -7.96 -16.43 15.90
N MET A 337 -8.27 -16.94 17.10
CA MET A 337 -7.90 -18.29 17.52
C MET A 337 -8.71 -19.38 16.80
N HIS A 338 -9.77 -19.03 16.06
CA HIS A 338 -10.68 -19.96 15.42
C HIS A 338 -10.42 -20.08 13.91
N GLU A 339 -9.81 -21.18 13.51
CA GLU A 339 -9.49 -21.46 12.11
C GLU A 339 -10.73 -21.49 11.19
N ASN A 340 -11.82 -22.12 11.62
CA ASN A 340 -13.05 -22.21 10.82
C ASN A 340 -13.65 -20.82 10.53
N LEU A 341 -13.53 -19.90 11.49
CA LEU A 341 -13.97 -18.52 11.32
C LEU A 341 -13.06 -17.78 10.33
N ALA A 342 -11.74 -17.99 10.42
CA ALA A 342 -10.81 -17.46 9.44
C ALA A 342 -11.06 -18.02 8.03
N ILE A 343 -11.33 -19.31 7.87
CA ILE A 343 -11.69 -19.89 6.56
C ILE A 343 -12.95 -19.24 6.00
N LEU A 344 -13.95 -18.96 6.85
CA LEU A 344 -15.15 -18.24 6.45
C LEU A 344 -14.83 -16.84 5.92
N TYR A 345 -13.90 -16.11 6.56
CA TYR A 345 -13.44 -14.79 6.09
C TYR A 345 -12.58 -14.85 4.81
N ALA A 346 -11.91 -15.98 4.54
CA ALA A 346 -11.13 -16.16 3.30
C ALA A 346 -12.02 -16.34 2.07
N GLY A 347 -13.20 -16.96 2.22
CA GLY A 347 -14.17 -17.25 1.16
C GLY A 347 -13.82 -18.49 0.30
N ASP A 348 -14.82 -19.21 -0.23
CA ASP A 348 -14.63 -20.49 -0.97
C ASP A 348 -14.60 -20.34 -2.51
N ARG A 349 -13.70 -21.09 -3.17
CA ARG A 349 -13.50 -21.21 -4.63
C ARG A 349 -14.22 -22.41 -5.28
N SER A 350 -15.01 -23.19 -4.56
CA SER A 350 -15.62 -24.44 -5.05
C SER A 350 -16.61 -24.33 -6.22
N GLY A 351 -16.91 -23.12 -6.72
CA GLY A 351 -17.66 -22.88 -7.95
C GLY A 351 -16.77 -22.46 -9.11
N GLY A 352 -16.03 -23.39 -9.71
CA GLY A 352 -15.20 -23.11 -10.88
C GLY A 352 -15.98 -22.43 -12.01
N ARG A 353 -15.49 -21.26 -12.46
CA ARG A 353 -15.89 -20.69 -13.76
C ARG A 353 -14.69 -20.17 -14.53
N THR A 354 -14.62 -20.65 -15.75
CA THR A 354 -13.69 -20.36 -16.85
C THR A 354 -14.10 -19.06 -17.57
N ASP A 355 -14.28 -17.97 -16.83
CA ASP A 355 -14.40 -16.65 -17.43
C ASP A 355 -13.30 -15.79 -16.81
N GLY A 356 -12.30 -15.45 -17.62
CA GLY A 356 -10.99 -14.95 -17.20
C GLY A 356 -10.99 -13.52 -16.64
N SER A 357 -11.98 -13.15 -15.82
CA SER A 357 -12.24 -11.77 -15.38
C SER A 357 -12.10 -11.51 -13.88
N VAL A 358 -11.76 -12.49 -13.02
CA VAL A 358 -11.50 -12.24 -11.59
C VAL A 358 -10.17 -12.85 -11.14
N ASN A 359 -9.17 -11.99 -10.95
CA ASN A 359 -7.81 -12.39 -10.58
C ASN A 359 -7.58 -12.30 -9.07
N VAL A 360 -8.35 -13.03 -8.24
CA VAL A 360 -8.17 -13.07 -6.77
C VAL A 360 -8.05 -14.50 -6.23
N GLN A 361 -7.37 -14.63 -5.09
CA GLN A 361 -7.10 -15.86 -4.36
C GLN A 361 -7.67 -15.77 -2.95
N SER A 362 -8.37 -16.82 -2.51
CA SER A 362 -8.74 -16.99 -1.11
C SER A 362 -7.55 -17.50 -0.32
N VAL A 363 -7.15 -16.76 0.71
CA VAL A 363 -5.93 -17.02 1.48
C VAL A 363 -6.26 -17.17 2.95
N LEU A 364 -5.80 -18.27 3.55
CA LEU A 364 -5.81 -18.51 4.98
C LEU A 364 -4.38 -18.40 5.51
N PHE A 365 -4.09 -17.37 6.28
CA PHE A 365 -2.86 -17.28 7.06
C PHE A 365 -3.02 -18.07 8.35
N SER A 366 -2.13 -19.02 8.58
CA SER A 366 -1.96 -19.73 9.86
C SER A 366 -0.63 -19.28 10.46
N ILE A 367 -0.69 -18.54 11.57
CA ILE A 367 0.44 -17.81 12.14
C ILE A 367 0.84 -18.46 13.45
N ASN A 368 2.02 -19.08 13.47
CA ASN A 368 2.66 -19.56 14.68
C ASN A 368 3.30 -18.37 15.43
N ILE A 369 2.94 -18.21 16.70
CA ILE A 369 3.44 -17.13 17.56
C ILE A 369 4.62 -17.62 18.38
N ASP A 370 5.82 -17.20 18.01
CA ASP A 370 7.03 -17.42 18.80
C ASP A 370 7.09 -16.42 19.96
N LYS A 371 6.78 -16.87 21.18
CA LYS A 371 6.74 -16.03 22.39
C LYS A 371 8.11 -15.45 22.78
N SER A 372 9.20 -15.94 22.21
CA SER A 372 10.52 -15.33 22.42
C SER A 372 10.67 -14.00 21.67
N VAL A 373 9.82 -13.75 20.67
CA VAL A 373 9.81 -12.53 19.86
C VAL A 373 9.00 -11.43 20.55
N ASN A 374 9.68 -10.64 21.39
CA ASN A 374 9.04 -9.54 22.13
C ASN A 374 9.04 -8.20 21.37
N LYS A 375 9.57 -8.17 20.14
CA LYS A 375 9.69 -6.95 19.33
C LYS A 375 8.34 -6.41 18.85
N PHE A 376 7.36 -7.29 18.64
CA PHE A 376 6.07 -6.96 18.03
C PHE A 376 4.94 -7.27 19.02
N PRO A 377 4.41 -6.25 19.73
CA PRO A 377 3.35 -6.47 20.70
C PRO A 377 2.09 -7.04 20.05
N TYR A 378 1.46 -7.99 20.75
CA TYR A 378 0.16 -8.54 20.40
C TYR A 378 -0.62 -8.88 21.67
N ALA A 379 -1.95 -8.78 21.60
CA ALA A 379 -2.82 -9.05 22.74
C ALA A 379 -4.08 -9.81 22.35
N ASN A 380 -4.58 -10.65 23.27
CA ASN A 380 -5.96 -11.09 23.24
C ASN A 380 -6.84 -9.92 23.64
N ILE A 381 -7.75 -9.57 22.75
CA ILE A 381 -8.62 -8.42 22.91
C ILE A 381 -10.10 -8.80 23.01
N SER A 382 -10.44 -10.09 23.08
CA SER A 382 -11.82 -10.57 23.14
C SER A 382 -12.68 -9.86 24.21
N LYS A 383 -12.09 -9.50 25.36
CA LYS A 383 -12.82 -8.85 26.47
C LYS A 383 -12.99 -7.34 26.32
N GLU A 384 -12.26 -6.73 25.41
CA GLU A 384 -12.21 -5.28 25.19
C GLU A 384 -12.72 -4.90 23.79
N SER A 385 -12.91 -5.90 22.93
CA SER A 385 -13.48 -5.75 21.61
C SER A 385 -14.91 -5.23 21.71
N ALA A 386 -15.31 -4.41 20.74
CA ALA A 386 -16.70 -3.97 20.59
C ALA A 386 -17.63 -5.12 20.15
N PHE A 387 -17.07 -6.27 19.78
CA PHE A 387 -17.83 -7.48 19.50
C PHE A 387 -18.13 -8.22 20.80
N GLU A 388 -19.41 -8.38 21.11
CA GLU A 388 -19.87 -9.09 22.32
C GLU A 388 -19.64 -10.61 22.26
N GLU A 389 -19.47 -11.17 21.06
CA GLU A 389 -19.14 -12.58 20.87
C GLU A 389 -17.64 -12.83 21.02
N ASP A 390 -17.25 -13.79 21.86
CA ASP A 390 -15.85 -14.20 21.99
C ASP A 390 -15.38 -14.98 20.75
N GLU A 391 -14.88 -14.25 19.76
CA GLU A 391 -14.24 -14.79 18.55
C GLU A 391 -12.77 -15.15 18.77
N GLY A 392 -12.27 -15.10 20.01
CA GLY A 392 -10.88 -15.34 20.33
C GLY A 392 -9.95 -14.39 19.60
N GLU A 393 -10.28 -13.09 19.56
CA GLU A 393 -9.58 -12.10 18.75
C GLU A 393 -8.19 -11.79 19.33
N ILE A 394 -7.18 -11.88 18.47
CA ILE A 394 -5.79 -11.54 18.77
C ILE A 394 -5.38 -10.41 17.83
N LEU A 395 -5.04 -9.26 18.39
CA LEU A 395 -4.63 -8.08 17.65
C LEU A 395 -3.12 -7.86 17.79
N PHE A 396 -2.43 -7.86 16.66
CA PHE A 396 -1.03 -7.44 16.59
C PHE A 396 -0.95 -5.94 16.38
N SER A 397 0.00 -5.34 17.07
CA SER A 397 0.40 -3.98 16.81
C SER A 397 1.10 -3.86 15.46
N MET A 398 1.24 -2.62 14.98
CA MET A 398 1.79 -2.32 13.67
C MET A 398 3.22 -2.85 13.48
N GLY A 399 3.52 -3.37 12.29
CA GLY A 399 4.88 -3.73 11.89
C GLY A 399 5.31 -5.17 12.15
N ALA A 400 4.38 -6.06 12.49
CA ALA A 400 4.69 -7.47 12.67
C ALA A 400 5.29 -8.09 11.40
N VAL A 401 6.33 -8.90 11.59
CA VAL A 401 7.07 -9.61 10.54
C VAL A 401 6.93 -11.11 10.75
N PHE A 402 6.64 -11.81 9.66
CA PHE A 402 6.37 -13.23 9.65
C PHE A 402 7.25 -13.93 8.61
N GLN A 403 7.87 -15.05 8.95
CA GLN A 403 8.52 -15.91 7.97
C GLN A 403 7.49 -16.82 7.29
N ILE A 404 7.55 -16.96 5.97
CA ILE A 404 6.70 -17.86 5.20
C ILE A 404 7.29 -19.27 5.23
N LEU A 405 6.68 -20.18 5.99
CA LEU A 405 7.16 -21.56 6.15
C LEU A 405 6.71 -22.46 4.99
N SER A 406 5.42 -22.39 4.62
CA SER A 406 4.90 -23.10 3.45
C SER A 406 3.65 -22.42 2.89
N VAL A 407 3.39 -22.67 1.61
CA VAL A 407 2.20 -22.23 0.89
C VAL A 407 1.60 -23.44 0.19
N GLU A 408 0.38 -23.80 0.55
CA GLU A 408 -0.26 -25.06 0.14
C GLU A 408 -1.72 -24.78 -0.24
N LEU A 409 -2.23 -25.43 -1.29
CA LEU A 409 -3.64 -25.32 -1.65
C LEU A 409 -4.44 -26.35 -0.85
N ASP A 410 -5.25 -25.88 0.09
CA ASP A 410 -6.22 -26.72 0.79
C ASP A 410 -7.41 -26.98 -0.14
N SER A 411 -7.32 -28.11 -0.84
CA SER A 411 -8.33 -28.50 -1.84
C SER A 411 -9.70 -28.78 -1.23
N SER A 412 -9.77 -29.03 0.08
CA SER A 412 -11.04 -29.31 0.78
C SER A 412 -11.83 -28.04 1.09
N ALA A 413 -11.12 -26.97 1.44
CA ALA A 413 -11.70 -25.66 1.76
C ALA A 413 -11.63 -24.66 0.59
N GLY A 414 -10.93 -24.99 -0.50
CA GLY A 414 -10.77 -24.11 -1.65
C GLY A 414 -9.89 -22.88 -1.37
N VAL A 415 -9.05 -22.92 -0.34
CA VAL A 415 -8.22 -21.80 0.11
C VAL A 415 -6.73 -22.13 0.02
N TRP A 416 -5.90 -21.12 -0.28
CA TRP A 416 -4.46 -21.22 -0.11
C TRP A 416 -4.10 -21.05 1.37
N ARG A 417 -3.61 -22.12 1.99
CA ARG A 417 -3.06 -22.08 3.34
C ARG A 417 -1.62 -21.59 3.29
N VAL A 418 -1.34 -20.54 4.06
CA VAL A 418 -0.04 -19.92 4.19
C VAL A 418 0.39 -20.05 5.64
N ASN A 419 1.36 -20.93 5.89
CA ASN A 419 1.90 -21.14 7.22
C ASN A 419 3.00 -20.11 7.48
N LEU A 420 2.79 -19.30 8.52
CA LEU A 420 3.62 -18.19 8.91
C LEU A 420 4.20 -18.44 10.31
N LYS A 421 5.40 -17.90 10.57
CA LYS A 421 5.98 -17.84 11.93
C LYS A 421 6.32 -16.41 12.28
N LEU A 422 5.81 -15.89 13.39
CA LEU A 422 6.26 -14.61 13.95
C LEU A 422 7.76 -14.70 14.24
N THR A 423 8.54 -13.78 13.70
CA THR A 423 10.00 -13.84 13.79
C THR A 423 10.59 -12.47 14.11
N ALA A 424 11.62 -12.46 14.95
CA ALA A 424 12.49 -11.30 15.13
C ALA A 424 13.63 -11.28 14.09
N GLU A 425 13.81 -12.38 13.36
CA GLU A 425 14.85 -12.51 12.35
C GLU A 425 14.56 -11.54 11.21
N GLU A 426 15.56 -10.71 10.93
CA GLU A 426 15.64 -9.87 9.75
C GLU A 426 16.83 -10.39 8.94
N ASP A 427 16.75 -10.34 7.61
CA ASP A 427 17.93 -10.56 6.78
C ASP A 427 19.07 -9.63 7.28
N ASP A 428 20.23 -10.19 7.63
CA ASP A 428 21.31 -9.43 8.26
C ASP A 428 21.81 -8.28 7.39
N GLU A 429 21.78 -8.43 6.07
CA GLU A 429 22.18 -7.39 5.13
C GLU A 429 21.10 -6.31 5.04
N LEU A 430 19.83 -6.69 5.08
CA LEU A 430 18.71 -5.75 5.16
C LEU A 430 18.70 -4.99 6.49
N ARG A 431 19.00 -5.65 7.61
CA ARG A 431 19.09 -4.99 8.93
C ARG A 431 20.17 -3.93 8.93
N LYS A 432 21.38 -4.26 8.46
CA LYS A 432 22.49 -3.29 8.31
C LYS A 432 22.11 -2.14 7.38
N LEU A 433 21.42 -2.44 6.27
CA LEU A 433 20.91 -1.43 5.33
C LEU A 433 19.89 -0.51 6.02
N THR A 434 18.94 -1.09 6.74
CA THR A 434 17.91 -0.39 7.51
C THR A 434 18.52 0.52 8.56
N GLU A 435 19.50 0.03 9.32
CA GLU A 435 20.25 0.81 10.31
C GLU A 435 20.96 2.00 9.65
N HIS A 436 21.67 1.78 8.53
CA HIS A 436 22.36 2.85 7.79
C HIS A 436 21.41 3.90 7.20
N ILE A 437 20.27 3.47 6.65
CA ILE A 437 19.27 4.40 6.10
C ILE A 437 18.60 5.17 7.25
N LYS A 438 18.35 4.50 8.38
CA LYS A 438 17.74 5.10 9.57
C LYS A 438 18.58 6.24 10.14
N GLU A 439 19.91 6.10 10.19
CA GLU A 439 20.82 7.17 10.65
C GLU A 439 20.65 8.47 9.87
N TYR A 440 20.25 8.38 8.61
CA TYR A 440 20.08 9.52 7.72
C TYR A 440 18.66 10.13 7.78
N ILE A 441 17.64 9.30 8.04
CA ILE A 441 16.23 9.73 8.09
C ILE A 441 15.82 10.20 9.49
N VAL A 442 16.24 9.49 10.53
CA VAL A 442 15.79 9.74 11.90
C VAL A 442 16.65 10.82 12.53
N LEU A 443 16.08 12.02 12.59
CA LEU A 443 16.66 13.19 13.21
C LEU A 443 16.23 13.26 14.69
N ALA A 444 16.83 14.17 15.46
CA ALA A 444 16.47 14.38 16.86
C ALA A 444 14.99 14.80 17.04
N ASP A 445 14.43 15.46 16.02
CA ASP A 445 13.04 15.92 15.99
C ASP A 445 12.16 15.00 15.11
N PRO A 446 11.03 14.47 15.63
CA PRO A 446 10.14 13.59 14.88
C PRO A 446 9.51 14.25 13.63
N LEU A 447 9.14 15.53 13.69
CA LEU A 447 8.45 16.20 12.57
C LEU A 447 9.41 16.43 11.39
N ARG A 448 10.65 16.86 11.67
CA ARG A 448 11.71 16.89 10.67
C ARG A 448 12.06 15.50 10.13
N SER A 449 12.02 14.47 10.97
CA SER A 449 12.23 13.08 10.52
C SER A 449 11.15 12.65 9.53
N LEU A 450 9.88 13.03 9.78
CA LEU A 450 8.77 12.77 8.85
C LEU A 450 8.98 13.49 7.52
N ALA A 451 9.32 14.78 7.57
CA ALA A 451 9.60 15.56 6.37
C ALA A 451 10.78 14.98 5.57
N LYS A 452 11.84 14.53 6.26
CA LYS A 452 12.99 13.87 5.64
C LYS A 452 12.61 12.54 5.01
N LEU A 453 11.82 11.71 5.69
CA LEU A 453 11.29 10.47 5.14
C LEU A 453 10.47 10.73 3.86
N MET A 454 9.61 11.76 3.86
CA MET A 454 8.83 12.12 2.67
C MET A 454 9.71 12.53 1.50
N LEU A 455 10.79 13.26 1.77
CA LEU A 455 11.79 13.61 0.75
C LEU A 455 12.45 12.36 0.15
N GLU A 456 12.87 11.40 0.99
CA GLU A 456 13.48 10.14 0.52
C GLU A 456 12.49 9.22 -0.23
N MET A 457 11.19 9.35 0.07
CA MET A 457 10.12 8.65 -0.67
C MET A 457 9.69 9.41 -1.94
N ALA A 458 10.38 10.50 -2.30
CA ALA A 458 10.04 11.40 -3.42
C ALA A 458 8.63 12.01 -3.32
N LYS A 459 8.07 12.14 -2.11
CA LYS A 459 6.78 12.79 -1.83
C LYS A 459 7.00 14.28 -1.51
N TYR A 460 7.51 15.03 -2.50
CA TYR A 460 8.02 16.39 -2.33
C TYR A 460 7.03 17.39 -1.71
N GLY A 461 5.76 17.37 -2.14
CA GLY A 461 4.73 18.26 -1.57
C GLY A 461 4.45 18.00 -0.09
N LEU A 462 4.45 16.73 0.33
CA LEU A 462 4.32 16.38 1.75
C LEU A 462 5.59 16.74 2.54
N ALA A 463 6.77 16.53 1.96
CA ALA A 463 8.03 16.93 2.58
C ALA A 463 8.05 18.43 2.85
N GLU A 464 7.64 19.26 1.88
CA GLU A 464 7.52 20.72 2.03
C GLU A 464 6.55 21.08 3.14
N LYS A 465 5.33 20.52 3.12
CA LYS A 465 4.29 20.73 4.15
C LYS A 465 4.85 20.48 5.56
N TYR A 466 5.51 19.36 5.79
CA TYR A 466 6.02 19.01 7.12
C TYR A 466 7.25 19.83 7.53
N TYR A 467 8.11 20.28 6.60
CA TYR A 467 9.16 21.23 6.93
C TYR A 467 8.62 22.63 7.26
N GLN A 468 7.57 23.08 6.57
CA GLN A 468 6.89 24.33 6.91
C GLN A 468 6.24 24.25 8.29
N LEU A 469 5.57 23.15 8.62
CA LEU A 469 5.06 22.89 9.97
C LEU A 469 6.19 22.86 11.01
N ALA A 470 7.34 22.25 10.69
CA ALA A 470 8.50 22.25 11.57
C ALA A 470 9.04 23.67 11.86
N LEU A 471 8.95 24.61 10.93
CA LEU A 471 9.34 26.01 11.18
C LEU A 471 8.37 26.76 12.10
N GLN A 472 7.15 26.25 12.29
CA GLN A 472 6.16 26.81 13.20
C GLN A 472 6.29 26.27 14.63
N ASP A 473 6.94 25.10 14.82
CA ASP A 473 7.16 24.51 16.14
C ASP A 473 8.21 25.32 16.93
N PRO A 474 7.87 25.90 18.10
CA PRO A 474 8.82 26.63 18.93
C PRO A 474 10.06 25.83 19.34
N LYS A 475 9.95 24.50 19.52
CA LYS A 475 11.09 23.63 19.88
C LYS A 475 12.15 23.62 18.75
N ILE A 476 11.71 23.76 17.51
CA ILE A 476 12.55 23.76 16.31
C ILE A 476 12.99 25.20 16.00
N PHE A 477 12.05 26.15 15.96
CA PHE A 477 12.28 27.54 15.60
C PHE A 477 13.30 28.24 16.51
N ASN A 478 13.30 27.93 17.81
CA ASN A 478 14.23 28.55 18.76
C ASN A 478 15.67 28.01 18.65
N ASN A 479 15.92 26.97 17.84
CA ASN A 479 17.24 26.45 17.60
C ASN A 479 17.71 26.80 16.18
N LEU A 480 18.65 27.74 16.06
CA LEU A 480 19.18 28.21 14.77
C LEU A 480 19.78 27.09 13.91
N GLU A 481 20.40 26.08 14.52
CA GLU A 481 20.94 24.91 13.79
C GLU A 481 19.80 24.09 13.17
N ASN A 482 18.70 23.91 13.91
CA ASN A 482 17.52 23.23 13.38
C ASN A 482 16.89 24.00 12.22
N VAL A 483 16.74 25.33 12.38
CA VAL A 483 16.20 26.21 11.33
C VAL A 483 17.09 26.20 10.08
N GLY A 484 18.41 26.26 10.25
CA GLY A 484 19.37 26.12 9.16
C GLY A 484 19.19 24.80 8.40
N GLY A 485 19.10 23.68 9.12
CA GLY A 485 18.85 22.36 8.53
C GLY A 485 17.51 22.27 7.79
N VAL A 486 16.44 22.89 8.29
CA VAL A 486 15.13 22.91 7.61
C VAL A 486 15.21 23.67 6.29
N TYR A 487 15.84 24.86 6.26
CA TYR A 487 16.01 25.59 5.00
C TYR A 487 16.89 24.86 3.99
N ASN A 488 17.91 24.11 4.46
CA ASN A 488 18.68 23.25 3.56
C ASN A 488 17.79 22.19 2.90
N ASN A 489 16.92 21.53 3.68
CA ASN A 489 16.06 20.49 3.12
C ASN A 489 14.90 21.04 2.27
N LEU A 490 14.39 22.23 2.56
CA LEU A 490 13.48 22.95 1.66
C LEU A 490 14.16 23.27 0.32
N GLY A 491 15.43 23.69 0.36
CA GLY A 491 16.22 23.89 -0.86
C GLY A 491 16.31 22.61 -1.70
N LEU A 492 16.55 21.46 -1.07
CA LEU A 492 16.57 20.16 -1.77
C LEU A 492 15.23 19.86 -2.47
N ILE A 493 14.11 20.13 -1.81
CA ILE A 493 12.78 19.93 -2.40
C ILE A 493 12.59 20.78 -3.65
N TYR A 494 12.90 22.07 -3.58
CA TYR A 494 12.75 22.96 -4.75
C TYR A 494 13.73 22.61 -5.88
N ASP A 495 14.92 22.11 -5.56
CA ASP A 495 15.87 21.64 -6.57
C ASP A 495 15.33 20.42 -7.32
N GLU A 496 14.77 19.44 -6.59
CA GLU A 496 14.14 18.23 -7.15
C GLU A 496 12.90 18.54 -8.00
N VAL A 497 12.11 19.56 -7.62
CA VAL A 497 10.95 20.02 -8.41
C VAL A 497 11.38 20.92 -9.59
N GLY A 498 12.67 21.27 -9.68
CA GLY A 498 13.24 22.07 -10.79
C GLY A 498 13.18 23.58 -10.59
N GLU A 499 12.68 24.07 -9.45
CA GLU A 499 12.64 25.49 -9.07
C GLU A 499 14.00 25.96 -8.52
N ARG A 500 15.02 25.90 -9.36
CA ARG A 500 16.44 26.09 -8.99
C ARG A 500 16.75 27.45 -8.33
N GLU A 501 16.04 28.50 -8.70
CA GLU A 501 16.23 29.83 -8.11
C GLU A 501 15.75 29.88 -6.65
N LYS A 502 14.59 29.30 -6.37
CA LYS A 502 14.09 29.18 -5.00
C LYS A 502 14.96 28.23 -4.19
N ALA A 503 15.44 27.14 -4.79
CA ALA A 503 16.39 26.24 -4.16
C ALA A 503 17.64 26.98 -3.66
N LEU A 504 18.27 27.78 -4.53
CA LEU A 504 19.42 28.62 -4.16
C LEU A 504 19.07 29.63 -3.05
N GLU A 505 17.92 30.30 -3.11
CA GLU A 505 17.50 31.21 -2.04
C GLU A 505 17.43 30.50 -0.68
N HIS A 506 16.85 29.29 -0.63
CA HIS A 506 16.74 28.50 0.58
C HIS A 506 18.10 27.98 1.07
N PHE A 507 18.98 27.52 0.17
CA PHE A 507 20.33 27.11 0.55
C PHE A 507 21.18 28.29 1.04
N GLU A 508 21.12 29.45 0.40
CA GLU A 508 21.81 30.66 0.84
C GLU A 508 21.30 31.15 2.20
N LYS A 509 19.98 31.03 2.44
CA LYS A 509 19.37 31.31 3.74
C LYS A 509 19.86 30.33 4.80
N SER A 510 19.90 29.04 4.48
CA SER A 510 20.47 28.00 5.35
C SER A 510 21.94 28.29 5.70
N LEU A 511 22.75 28.62 4.69
CA LEU A 511 24.16 28.97 4.84
C LEU A 511 24.33 30.16 5.79
N ARG A 512 23.56 31.23 5.57
CA ARG A 512 23.60 32.44 6.39
C ARG A 512 23.20 32.18 7.84
N ILE A 513 22.20 31.34 8.08
CA ILE A 513 21.75 30.99 9.44
C ILE A 513 22.80 30.13 10.14
N THR A 514 23.33 29.13 9.46
CA THR A 514 24.35 28.22 10.02
C THR A 514 25.63 28.99 10.38
N LEU A 515 26.07 29.93 9.53
CA LEU A 515 27.20 30.80 9.82
C LEU A 515 26.99 31.77 11.00
N LYS A 516 25.75 32.00 11.45
CA LYS A 516 25.48 32.82 12.65
C LYS A 516 25.72 32.04 13.94
N CYS A 517 25.64 30.71 13.93
CA CYS A 517 25.77 29.88 15.12
C CYS A 517 26.97 28.91 15.09
N LYS A 518 27.66 28.76 13.94
CA LYS A 518 28.81 27.87 13.74
C LYS A 518 29.99 28.61 13.10
N ALA A 519 31.19 28.05 13.23
CA ALA A 519 32.40 28.58 12.58
C ALA A 519 32.35 28.35 11.06
N ALA A 520 33.07 29.17 10.28
CA ALA A 520 33.13 29.04 8.82
C ALA A 520 33.80 27.74 8.32
N THR A 521 34.44 26.99 9.22
CA THR A 521 35.05 25.68 8.96
C THR A 521 34.24 24.53 9.56
N ASP A 522 33.04 24.81 10.07
CA ASP A 522 32.21 23.79 10.71
C ASP A 522 31.68 22.79 9.69
N LEU A 523 31.67 21.52 10.06
CA LEU A 523 31.24 20.41 9.22
C LEU A 523 29.78 20.58 8.72
N ALA A 524 28.92 21.26 9.50
CA ALA A 524 27.53 21.50 9.12
C ALA A 524 27.37 22.33 7.84
N LEU A 525 28.42 23.04 7.40
CA LEU A 525 28.40 23.85 6.18
C LEU A 525 28.61 23.01 4.91
N ALA A 526 29.27 21.86 5.00
CA ALA A 526 29.61 21.06 3.83
C ALA A 526 28.37 20.56 3.05
N PRO A 527 27.31 20.03 3.69
CA PRO A 527 26.07 19.68 2.98
C PRO A 527 25.42 20.86 2.25
N ILE A 528 25.50 22.07 2.82
CA ILE A 528 24.91 23.26 2.21
C ILE A 528 25.69 23.67 0.96
N TYR A 529 27.03 23.67 1.02
CA TYR A 529 27.88 23.93 -0.14
C TYR A 529 27.68 22.88 -1.23
N ASN A 530 27.57 21.59 -0.87
CA ASN A 530 27.26 20.52 -1.80
C ASN A 530 25.93 20.76 -2.53
N ASN A 531 24.89 21.17 -1.81
CA ASN A 531 23.58 21.39 -2.41
C ASN A 531 23.57 22.63 -3.33
N ILE A 532 24.18 23.74 -2.92
CA ILE A 532 24.39 24.92 -3.77
C ILE A 532 25.13 24.54 -5.06
N ALA A 533 26.17 23.69 -4.92
CA ALA A 533 26.94 23.21 -6.06
C ALA A 533 26.10 22.36 -7.02
N SER A 534 25.27 21.45 -6.50
CA SER A 534 24.34 20.63 -7.28
C SER A 534 23.35 21.49 -8.06
N THR A 535 22.79 22.53 -7.45
CA THR A 535 21.88 23.44 -8.15
C THR A 535 22.59 24.23 -9.26
N TYR A 536 23.81 24.74 -9.00
CA TYR A 536 24.61 25.37 -10.06
C TYR A 536 24.97 24.40 -11.19
N PHE A 537 25.25 23.14 -10.86
CA PHE A 537 25.50 22.09 -11.85
C PHE A 537 24.26 21.87 -12.73
N ALA A 538 23.07 21.78 -12.14
CA ALA A 538 21.81 21.62 -12.85
C ALA A 538 21.47 22.84 -13.73
N GLN A 539 21.96 24.04 -13.38
CA GLN A 539 21.90 25.25 -14.23
C GLN A 539 22.97 25.28 -15.35
N GLY A 540 23.87 24.31 -15.40
CA GLY A 540 25.00 24.28 -16.34
C GLY A 540 26.18 25.17 -15.95
N ASN A 541 26.17 25.78 -14.76
CA ASN A 541 27.28 26.59 -14.25
C ASN A 541 28.35 25.69 -13.60
N LEU A 542 29.09 24.97 -14.45
CA LEU A 542 30.04 23.95 -14.03
C LEU A 542 31.20 24.51 -13.19
N GLU A 543 31.60 25.76 -13.40
CA GLU A 543 32.68 26.41 -12.62
C GLU A 543 32.24 26.70 -11.18
N LYS A 544 31.07 27.31 -10.99
CA LYS A 544 30.52 27.55 -9.64
C LYS A 544 30.19 26.26 -8.92
N ALA A 545 29.69 25.26 -9.64
CA ALA A 545 29.47 23.93 -9.08
C ALA A 545 30.78 23.33 -8.56
N LEU A 546 31.82 23.28 -9.40
CA LEU A 546 33.12 22.74 -9.02
C LEU A 546 33.74 23.50 -7.84
N PHE A 547 33.62 24.83 -7.81
CA PHE A 547 34.09 25.64 -6.69
C PHE A 547 33.42 25.22 -5.37
N ASN A 548 32.09 25.19 -5.33
CA ASN A 548 31.34 24.88 -4.11
C ASN A 548 31.52 23.41 -3.67
N PHE A 549 31.58 22.44 -4.60
CA PHE A 549 31.91 21.05 -4.25
C PHE A 549 33.32 20.92 -3.64
N ASN A 550 34.31 21.66 -4.15
CA ASN A 550 35.64 21.67 -3.55
C ASN A 550 35.66 22.32 -2.18
N GLN A 551 34.84 23.35 -1.93
CA GLN A 551 34.68 23.94 -0.60
C GLN A 551 34.11 22.92 0.40
N ALA A 552 33.07 22.18 0.02
CA ALA A 552 32.51 21.12 0.85
C ALA A 552 33.55 20.02 1.14
N LEU A 553 34.25 19.54 0.10
CA LEU A 553 35.29 18.53 0.23
C LEU A 553 36.45 18.96 1.13
N ASP A 554 36.90 20.23 1.05
CA ASP A 554 37.96 20.75 1.90
C ASP A 554 37.56 20.80 3.38
N ILE A 555 36.30 21.17 3.68
CA ILE A 555 35.75 21.13 5.04
C ILE A 555 35.72 19.68 5.55
N GLU A 556 35.17 18.77 4.76
CA GLU A 556 35.05 17.35 5.14
C GLU A 556 36.41 16.68 5.33
N MET A 557 37.37 16.91 4.43
CA MET A 557 38.71 16.34 4.55
C MET A 557 39.49 16.84 5.77
N LYS A 558 39.17 18.04 6.29
CA LYS A 558 39.76 18.57 7.52
C LYS A 558 39.10 18.04 8.79
N ALA A 559 37.79 17.77 8.74
CA ALA A 559 36.98 17.41 9.89
C ALA A 559 36.76 15.90 10.06
N LEU A 560 36.89 15.11 8.99
CA LEU A 560 36.54 13.70 8.94
C LEU A 560 37.73 12.82 8.60
N VAL A 561 37.64 11.54 8.96
CA VAL A 561 38.57 10.51 8.47
C VAL A 561 38.41 10.34 6.96
N PRO A 562 39.49 10.00 6.20
CA PRO A 562 39.43 9.92 4.74
C PRO A 562 38.40 8.94 4.18
N ASP A 563 38.19 7.81 4.85
CA ASP A 563 37.13 6.86 4.55
C ASP A 563 35.84 7.33 5.27
N ASN A 564 35.17 8.35 4.69
CA ASN A 564 33.88 8.84 5.18
C ASN A 564 32.85 8.96 4.03
N ARG A 565 31.58 8.67 4.35
CA ARG A 565 30.46 8.73 3.41
C ARG A 565 30.28 10.11 2.76
N GLU A 566 30.43 11.20 3.51
CA GLU A 566 30.24 12.56 2.98
C GLU A 566 31.33 12.90 1.95
N ILE A 567 32.58 12.49 2.23
CA ILE A 567 33.70 12.61 1.28
C ILE A 567 33.41 11.83 -0.01
N ALA A 568 32.82 10.64 0.10
CA ALA A 568 32.42 9.86 -1.07
C ALA A 568 31.36 10.59 -1.91
N LEU A 569 30.35 11.18 -1.25
CA LEU A 569 29.32 11.97 -1.92
C LEU A 569 29.93 13.17 -2.68
N CYS A 570 30.83 13.92 -2.06
CA CYS A 570 31.59 14.99 -2.71
C CYS A 570 32.36 14.48 -3.93
N CYS A 571 33.07 13.35 -3.79
CA CYS A 571 33.81 12.75 -4.90
C CYS A 571 32.88 12.40 -6.07
N ASN A 572 31.72 11.80 -5.80
CA ASN A 572 30.73 11.51 -6.84
C ASN A 572 30.28 12.77 -7.58
N ASN A 573 29.95 13.82 -6.85
CA ASN A 573 29.43 15.05 -7.44
C ASN A 573 30.50 15.80 -8.26
N ILE A 574 31.74 15.84 -7.80
CA ILE A 574 32.87 16.35 -8.59
C ILE A 574 33.07 15.52 -9.86
N GLY A 575 32.91 14.19 -9.76
CA GLY A 575 32.89 13.30 -10.91
C GLY A 575 31.84 13.68 -11.96
N GLN A 576 30.63 14.02 -11.52
CA GLN A 576 29.54 14.50 -12.39
C GLN A 576 29.89 15.80 -13.10
N VAL A 577 30.51 16.76 -12.40
CA VAL A 577 30.97 18.00 -13.04
C VAL A 577 31.97 17.70 -14.16
N TYR A 578 32.97 16.86 -13.90
CA TYR A 578 33.94 16.48 -14.94
C TYR A 578 33.31 15.69 -16.08
N PHE A 579 32.29 14.86 -15.80
CA PHE A 579 31.54 14.15 -16.83
C PHE A 579 30.80 15.14 -17.75
N ALA A 580 30.12 16.16 -17.20
CA ALA A 580 29.46 17.20 -17.98
C ALA A 580 30.45 18.06 -18.79
N GLN A 581 31.66 18.27 -18.28
CA GLN A 581 32.78 18.87 -19.03
C GLN A 581 33.36 17.95 -20.12
N LYS A 582 32.83 16.74 -20.30
CA LYS A 582 33.35 15.68 -21.19
C LYS A 582 34.78 15.24 -20.84
N ASN A 583 35.26 15.54 -19.63
CA ASN A 583 36.52 15.07 -19.12
C ASN A 583 36.34 13.69 -18.46
N TYR A 584 36.02 12.69 -19.28
CA TYR A 584 35.66 11.36 -18.80
C TYR A 584 36.77 10.69 -17.99
N SER A 585 38.04 10.99 -18.27
CA SER A 585 39.17 10.42 -17.50
C SER A 585 39.20 10.92 -16.06
N LYS A 586 39.00 12.22 -15.82
CA LYS A 586 38.88 12.74 -14.46
C LYS A 586 37.59 12.26 -13.79
N ALA A 587 36.47 12.26 -14.50
CA ALA A 587 35.20 11.76 -13.98
C ALA A 587 35.33 10.32 -13.47
N PHE A 588 35.98 9.45 -14.25
CA PHE A 588 36.22 8.06 -13.86
C PHE A 588 37.03 7.94 -12.56
N LEU A 589 38.11 8.72 -12.40
CA LEU A 589 38.92 8.70 -11.18
C LEU A 589 38.11 9.09 -9.94
N TRP A 590 37.28 10.13 -10.06
CA TRP A 590 36.43 10.60 -8.96
C TRP A 590 35.31 9.62 -8.61
N TYR A 591 34.63 9.04 -9.61
CA TYR A 591 33.65 7.99 -9.39
C TYR A 591 34.27 6.72 -8.81
N ALA A 592 35.46 6.31 -9.26
CA ALA A 592 36.16 5.15 -8.73
C ALA A 592 36.56 5.36 -7.26
N LYS A 593 37.06 6.55 -6.91
CA LYS A 593 37.36 6.93 -5.53
C LYS A 593 36.10 6.91 -4.65
N CYS A 594 35.00 7.47 -5.14
CA CYS A 594 33.71 7.40 -4.44
C CYS A 594 33.30 5.95 -4.17
N LEU A 595 33.31 5.12 -5.21
CA LEU A 595 32.92 3.71 -5.12
C LEU A 595 33.80 2.93 -4.13
N GLU A 596 35.11 3.17 -4.13
CA GLU A 596 36.05 2.54 -3.20
C GLU A 596 35.67 2.85 -1.74
N ILE A 597 35.42 4.12 -1.42
CA ILE A 597 35.03 4.53 -0.06
C ILE A 597 33.67 3.92 0.30
N GLN A 598 32.69 3.98 -0.60
CA GLN A 598 31.36 3.44 -0.35
C GLN A 598 31.38 1.92 -0.10
N LEU A 599 32.17 1.15 -0.85
CA LEU A 599 32.27 -0.30 -0.69
C LEU A 599 32.95 -0.72 0.63
N LYS A 600 33.77 0.16 1.24
CA LYS A 600 34.36 -0.08 2.56
C LYS A 600 33.37 0.21 3.70
N LEU A 601 32.49 1.20 3.53
CA LEU A 601 31.67 1.74 4.62
C LEU A 601 30.22 1.27 4.60
N LEU A 602 29.64 1.09 3.42
CA LEU A 602 28.21 0.90 3.26
C LEU A 602 27.88 -0.58 2.98
N PRO A 603 26.69 -1.05 3.42
CA PRO A 603 26.16 -2.34 2.99
C PRO A 603 26.09 -2.42 1.47
N LYS A 604 26.32 -3.61 0.90
CA LYS A 604 26.40 -3.81 -0.57
C LYS A 604 25.16 -3.34 -1.35
N ASN A 605 24.00 -3.31 -0.69
CA ASN A 605 22.71 -2.89 -1.25
C ASN A 605 22.37 -1.43 -0.94
N HIS A 606 23.34 -0.60 -0.56
CA HIS A 606 23.06 0.79 -0.21
C HIS A 606 22.79 1.64 -1.47
N PRO A 607 21.72 2.48 -1.52
CA PRO A 607 21.37 3.30 -2.68
C PRO A 607 22.53 4.13 -3.26
N HIS A 608 23.36 4.72 -2.40
CA HIS A 608 24.55 5.48 -2.83
C HIS A 608 25.55 4.69 -3.69
N ILE A 609 25.71 3.38 -3.45
CA ILE A 609 26.53 2.51 -4.31
C ILE A 609 25.88 2.40 -5.69
N ALA A 610 24.56 2.25 -5.73
CA ALA A 610 23.79 2.18 -6.98
C ALA A 610 23.95 3.46 -7.81
N THR A 611 23.89 4.63 -7.16
CA THR A 611 24.10 5.94 -7.80
C THR A 611 25.48 6.02 -8.45
N THR A 612 26.54 5.61 -7.73
CA THR A 612 27.91 5.62 -8.28
C THR A 612 28.06 4.63 -9.44
N TYR A 613 27.45 3.44 -9.35
CA TYR A 613 27.40 2.51 -10.48
C TYR A 613 26.67 3.07 -11.69
N GLY A 614 25.56 3.79 -11.49
CA GLY A 614 24.78 4.39 -12.57
C GLY A 614 25.58 5.50 -13.28
N ASN A 615 26.31 6.30 -12.50
CA ASN A 615 27.22 7.31 -13.03
C ASN A 615 28.38 6.71 -13.82
N LEU A 616 28.96 5.60 -13.35
CA LEU A 616 29.96 4.84 -14.11
C LEU A 616 29.37 4.24 -15.39
N ALA A 617 28.14 3.72 -15.34
CA ALA A 617 27.44 3.20 -16.51
C ALA A 617 27.23 4.27 -17.59
N ALA A 618 26.73 5.45 -17.19
CA ALA A 618 26.57 6.60 -18.07
C ALA A 618 27.92 7.07 -18.66
N LEU A 619 29.00 7.01 -17.87
CA LEU A 619 30.35 7.29 -18.34
C LEU A 619 30.81 6.33 -19.43
N PHE A 620 30.62 5.02 -19.24
CA PHE A 620 30.94 4.02 -20.27
C PHE A 620 30.06 4.16 -21.50
N TYR A 621 28.77 4.45 -21.33
CA TYR A 621 27.86 4.72 -22.44
C TYR A 621 28.33 5.91 -23.28
N ALA A 622 28.75 7.01 -22.64
CA ALA A 622 29.27 8.20 -23.33
C ALA A 622 30.60 7.94 -24.07
N ARG A 623 31.35 6.91 -23.67
CA ARG A 623 32.55 6.42 -24.36
C ARG A 623 32.25 5.36 -25.43
N SER A 624 30.97 5.05 -25.67
CA SER A 624 30.52 3.98 -26.57
C SER A 624 30.96 2.57 -26.14
N GLU A 625 31.28 2.38 -24.86
CA GLU A 625 31.56 1.07 -24.23
C GLU A 625 30.23 0.48 -23.71
N TYR A 626 29.32 0.13 -24.63
CA TYR A 626 27.93 -0.21 -24.32
C TYR A 626 27.79 -1.50 -23.49
N ASP A 627 28.62 -2.50 -23.73
CA ASP A 627 28.66 -3.75 -22.97
C ASP A 627 28.96 -3.50 -21.48
N ARG A 628 29.91 -2.59 -21.20
CA ARG A 628 30.24 -2.18 -19.83
C ARG A 628 29.14 -1.33 -19.23
N ALA A 629 28.54 -0.42 -19.99
CA ALA A 629 27.42 0.37 -19.53
C ALA A 629 26.26 -0.53 -19.07
N VAL A 630 25.86 -1.52 -19.87
CA VAL A 630 24.83 -2.52 -19.50
C VAL A 630 25.18 -3.23 -18.19
N ARG A 631 26.43 -3.70 -18.04
CA ARG A 631 26.87 -4.37 -16.80
C ARG A 631 26.72 -3.47 -15.56
N TYR A 632 27.09 -2.20 -15.65
CA TYR A 632 26.99 -1.27 -14.52
C TYR A 632 25.56 -0.81 -14.26
N PHE A 633 24.73 -0.59 -15.29
CA PHE A 633 23.30 -0.32 -15.10
C PHE A 633 22.57 -1.50 -14.45
N ASN A 634 22.90 -2.75 -14.80
CA ASN A 634 22.37 -3.93 -14.12
C ASN A 634 22.74 -3.95 -12.63
N LYS A 635 23.99 -3.63 -12.27
CA LYS A 635 24.40 -3.50 -10.85
C LYS A 635 23.63 -2.40 -10.12
N THR A 636 23.37 -1.27 -10.78
CA THR A 636 22.53 -0.20 -10.21
C THR A 636 21.12 -0.72 -9.94
N LEU A 637 20.52 -1.39 -10.92
CA LEU A 637 19.17 -1.92 -10.82
C LEU A 637 19.04 -2.99 -9.73
N GLU A 638 20.02 -3.91 -9.65
CA GLU A 638 20.09 -4.95 -8.61
C GLU A 638 20.01 -4.35 -7.21
N ILE A 639 20.68 -3.21 -6.97
CA ILE A 639 20.64 -2.54 -5.67
C ILE A 639 19.32 -1.76 -5.50
N GLN A 640 18.93 -0.96 -6.49
CA GLN A 640 17.75 -0.09 -6.38
C GLN A 640 16.45 -0.87 -6.16
N VAL A 641 16.31 -2.05 -6.78
CA VAL A 641 15.13 -2.92 -6.59
C VAL A 641 15.00 -3.40 -5.15
N ILE A 642 16.13 -3.52 -4.42
CA ILE A 642 16.17 -3.94 -3.02
C ILE A 642 15.95 -2.75 -2.08
N SER A 643 16.46 -1.58 -2.44
CA SER A 643 16.59 -0.46 -1.51
C SER A 643 15.56 0.65 -1.68
N LEU A 644 14.77 0.66 -2.76
CA LEU A 644 13.82 1.73 -3.08
C LEU A 644 12.38 1.21 -3.21
N PRO A 645 11.36 2.07 -2.99
CA PRO A 645 9.96 1.73 -3.26
C PRO A 645 9.72 1.32 -4.72
N ALA A 646 8.71 0.48 -4.95
CA ALA A 646 8.41 -0.14 -6.25
C ALA A 646 8.26 0.85 -7.43
N HIS A 647 7.85 2.08 -7.14
CA HIS A 647 7.59 3.13 -8.13
C HIS A 647 8.53 4.31 -7.97
N HIS A 648 9.70 4.13 -7.34
CA HIS A 648 10.64 5.23 -7.18
C HIS A 648 11.12 5.76 -8.55
N PRO A 649 11.18 7.10 -8.77
CA PRO A 649 11.61 7.68 -10.05
C PRO A 649 12.96 7.16 -10.55
N TRP A 650 13.93 6.96 -9.64
CA TRP A 650 15.25 6.42 -10.00
C TRP A 650 15.21 5.03 -10.63
N LEU A 651 14.23 4.18 -10.30
CA LEU A 651 14.05 2.89 -10.97
C LEU A 651 13.66 3.10 -12.44
N ALA A 652 12.72 4.02 -12.70
CA ALA A 652 12.29 4.34 -14.07
C ALA A 652 13.45 4.87 -14.92
N THR A 653 14.24 5.80 -14.36
CA THR A 653 15.42 6.36 -15.02
C THR A 653 16.47 5.28 -15.32
N THR A 654 16.71 4.36 -14.39
CA THR A 654 17.69 3.28 -14.59
C THR A 654 17.22 2.30 -15.65
N TYR A 655 15.94 1.91 -15.66
CA TYR A 655 15.36 1.06 -16.71
C TYR A 655 15.46 1.71 -18.09
N ASP A 656 15.14 3.00 -18.21
CA ASP A 656 15.23 3.72 -19.47
C ASP A 656 16.69 3.77 -19.96
N ASN A 657 17.62 4.18 -19.10
CA ASN A 657 19.05 4.25 -19.44
C ASN A 657 19.64 2.87 -19.82
N LEU A 658 19.24 1.81 -19.10
CA LEU A 658 19.62 0.44 -19.44
C LEU A 658 19.07 0.04 -20.80
N ALA A 659 17.82 0.39 -21.11
CA ALA A 659 17.22 0.11 -22.41
C ALA A 659 17.98 0.79 -23.55
N TRP A 660 18.40 2.04 -23.37
CA TRP A 660 19.25 2.74 -24.34
C TRP A 660 20.59 2.06 -24.56
N ALA A 661 21.25 1.62 -23.48
CA ALA A 661 22.51 0.91 -23.56
C ALA A 661 22.34 -0.44 -24.30
N LEU A 662 21.28 -1.20 -23.98
CA LEU A 662 20.94 -2.46 -24.64
C LEU A 662 20.60 -2.28 -26.13
N TYR A 663 19.87 -1.23 -26.47
CA TYR A 663 19.57 -0.89 -27.85
C TYR A 663 20.85 -0.64 -28.66
N LYS A 664 21.79 0.14 -28.11
CA LYS A 664 23.09 0.41 -28.74
C LYS A 664 24.00 -0.82 -28.78
N ASP A 665 23.86 -1.74 -27.84
CA ASP A 665 24.52 -3.05 -27.81
C ASP A 665 23.86 -4.09 -28.76
N GLY A 666 22.74 -3.74 -29.42
CA GLY A 666 22.02 -4.59 -30.37
C GLY A 666 21.02 -5.57 -29.76
N LYS A 667 20.80 -5.52 -28.44
CA LYS A 667 19.89 -6.41 -27.68
C LYS A 667 18.47 -5.84 -27.64
N LEU A 668 17.81 -5.83 -28.80
CA LEU A 668 16.51 -5.15 -28.97
C LEU A 668 15.39 -5.68 -28.07
N LYS A 669 15.28 -7.01 -27.90
CA LYS A 669 14.22 -7.63 -27.06
C LYS A 669 14.38 -7.26 -25.59
N GLU A 670 15.60 -7.32 -25.07
CA GLU A 670 15.92 -6.90 -23.69
C GLU A 670 15.70 -5.39 -23.48
N ALA A 671 16.02 -4.57 -24.49
CA ALA A 671 15.75 -3.14 -24.45
C ALA A 671 14.24 -2.85 -24.36
N LEU A 672 13.42 -3.54 -25.15
CA LEU A 672 11.96 -3.40 -25.13
C LEU A 672 11.36 -3.76 -23.76
N GLU A 673 11.83 -4.84 -23.14
CA GLU A 673 11.41 -5.21 -21.78
C GLU A 673 11.73 -4.12 -20.75
N CYS A 674 12.94 -3.53 -20.83
CA CYS A 674 13.34 -2.45 -19.93
C CYS A 674 12.52 -1.17 -20.16
N MET A 675 12.24 -0.80 -21.42
CA MET A 675 11.39 0.36 -21.73
C MET A 675 9.97 0.19 -21.18
N ASN A 676 9.39 -1.02 -21.30
CA ASN A 676 8.07 -1.30 -20.75
C ASN A 676 8.03 -1.16 -19.22
N LYS A 677 9.07 -1.62 -18.52
CA LYS A 677 9.18 -1.43 -17.05
C LYS A 677 9.34 0.04 -16.67
N ALA A 678 10.15 0.80 -17.41
CA ALA A 678 10.28 2.24 -17.19
C ALA A 678 8.92 2.95 -17.38
N LEU A 679 8.21 2.63 -18.47
CA LEU A 679 6.90 3.19 -18.77
C LEU A 679 5.87 2.88 -17.68
N GLU A 680 5.83 1.64 -17.18
CA GLU A 680 4.93 1.25 -16.09
C GLU A 680 5.12 2.14 -14.85
N ILE A 681 6.37 2.43 -14.49
CA ILE A 681 6.69 3.28 -13.34
C ILE A 681 6.33 4.73 -13.65
N TYR A 682 6.75 5.26 -14.81
CA TYR A 682 6.44 6.64 -15.21
C TYR A 682 4.94 6.93 -15.22
N LEU A 683 4.11 6.02 -15.74
CA LEU A 683 2.65 6.17 -15.73
C LEU A 683 2.05 6.22 -14.32
N LYS A 684 2.73 5.70 -13.30
CA LYS A 684 2.27 5.72 -11.91
C LYS A 684 2.76 6.94 -11.13
N ILE A 685 3.92 7.51 -11.47
CA ILE A 685 4.50 8.64 -10.73
C ILE A 685 4.30 10.00 -11.39
N CYS A 686 4.19 10.04 -12.71
CA CYS A 686 4.09 11.28 -13.45
C CYS A 686 2.62 11.72 -13.55
N PRO A 687 2.35 13.03 -13.44
CA PRO A 687 1.06 13.56 -13.85
C PRO A 687 0.85 13.33 -15.36
N THR A 688 -0.41 13.35 -15.81
CA THR A 688 -0.81 12.89 -17.15
C THR A 688 -0.22 13.71 -18.32
N ASP A 689 0.37 14.86 -18.03
CA ASP A 689 0.99 15.80 -18.94
C ASP A 689 2.53 15.71 -19.01
N HIS A 690 3.16 14.80 -18.27
CA HIS A 690 4.62 14.64 -18.29
C HIS A 690 5.13 14.03 -19.62
N GLU A 691 6.27 14.51 -20.11
CA GLU A 691 6.79 14.13 -21.43
C GLU A 691 7.41 12.71 -21.47
N ASP A 692 7.95 12.23 -20.35
CA ASP A 692 8.65 10.94 -20.30
C ASP A 692 7.80 9.73 -20.71
N PRO A 693 6.57 9.51 -20.21
CA PRO A 693 5.72 8.42 -20.68
C PRO A 693 5.53 8.40 -22.22
N ALA A 694 5.22 9.56 -22.81
CA ALA A 694 4.99 9.68 -24.25
C ALA A 694 6.28 9.44 -25.05
N ARG A 695 7.42 9.96 -24.54
CA ARG A 695 8.74 9.71 -25.11
C ARG A 695 9.05 8.22 -25.14
N VAL A 696 8.91 7.52 -24.00
CA VAL A 696 9.21 6.08 -23.90
C VAL A 696 8.28 5.25 -24.78
N GLN A 697 6.97 5.57 -24.84
CA GLN A 697 6.01 4.90 -25.75
C GLN A 697 6.41 5.00 -27.22
N LYS A 698 6.86 6.17 -27.67
CA LYS A 698 7.34 6.36 -29.04
C LYS A 698 8.56 5.49 -29.35
N TRP A 699 9.47 5.34 -28.38
CA TRP A 699 10.64 4.47 -28.52
C TRP A 699 10.28 2.99 -28.54
N ILE A 700 9.33 2.56 -27.71
CA ILE A 700 8.78 1.20 -27.74
C ILE A 700 8.28 0.86 -29.15
N ALA A 701 7.42 1.71 -29.72
CA ALA A 701 6.89 1.51 -31.07
C ALA A 701 7.99 1.44 -32.14
N HIS A 702 9.04 2.26 -32.01
CA HIS A 702 10.17 2.22 -32.93
C HIS A 702 10.97 0.90 -32.85
N VAL A 703 11.28 0.44 -31.64
CA VAL A 703 12.03 -0.80 -31.40
C VAL A 703 11.22 -2.02 -31.84
N GLU A 704 9.91 -2.03 -31.61
CA GLU A 704 9.01 -3.10 -32.08
C GLU A 704 9.03 -3.25 -33.60
N VAL A 705 8.99 -2.13 -34.33
CA VAL A 705 9.12 -2.14 -35.80
C VAL A 705 10.47 -2.71 -36.22
N GLU A 706 11.57 -2.29 -35.58
CA GLU A 706 12.92 -2.78 -35.91
C GLU A 706 13.09 -4.28 -35.63
N ILE A 707 12.50 -4.78 -34.55
CA ILE A 707 12.44 -6.22 -34.26
C ILE A 707 11.67 -6.95 -35.37
N GLY A 708 10.49 -6.44 -35.74
CA GLY A 708 9.66 -7.01 -36.79
C GLY A 708 10.36 -7.06 -38.15
N THR A 709 11.12 -6.03 -38.52
CA THR A 709 11.89 -6.02 -39.77
C THR A 709 13.03 -7.04 -39.75
N LYS A 710 13.75 -7.17 -38.63
CA LYS A 710 14.86 -8.12 -38.49
C LYS A 710 14.39 -9.57 -38.45
N ASP A 711 13.26 -9.83 -37.77
CA ASP A 711 12.66 -11.16 -37.73
C ASP A 711 12.16 -11.57 -39.13
N ALA A 712 11.61 -10.62 -39.92
CA ALA A 712 11.24 -10.85 -41.31
C ALA A 712 12.45 -11.16 -42.20
N GLU A 713 13.54 -10.38 -42.11
CA GLU A 713 14.79 -10.59 -42.85
C GLU A 713 15.48 -11.92 -42.51
N ASN A 714 15.39 -12.38 -41.27
CA ASN A 714 15.95 -13.67 -40.85
C ASN A 714 15.09 -14.87 -41.25
N SER A 715 13.83 -14.64 -41.65
CA SER A 715 12.88 -15.67 -42.07
C SER A 715 12.77 -15.86 -43.59
N SER A 716 13.38 -14.94 -44.36
CA SER A 716 13.52 -14.96 -45.83
C SER A 716 14.88 -15.49 -46.25
#